data_AF-A0A542KC85-F1
#
_entry.id   AF-A0A542KC85-F1
#
_cell.length_a   1.000
_cell.length_b   1.000
_cell.length_c   1.000
_cell.angle_alpha   90.00
_cell.angle_beta   90.00
_cell.angle_gamma   90.00
#
_symmetry.space_group_name_H-M   'P 1'
#
loop_
_entity.id
_entity.type
_entity.pdbx_description
1 polymer ?
#
loop_
_entity_poly.entity_id
_entity_poly.type
_entity_poly.pdbx_seq_one_letter_code
_entity_poly.pdbx_strand_id
1 'polypeptide(L)'
;MVKAAGGGGGRGMRVVRRAEELEEAWERCRSEAQQGFGRGELYAERLLEGARHIEVQIVGDATGAVTHLWDRDCSAQRRHQKLVEIAPAPELGDGVREKILGAALRLARATRCSSLVTFEFLVRGEEFSFIEANPRLQVEHTVTEEVTGLDLVALQLRIAAGATLEELGLPGPPAAPRGFAVQARVTAEEAGRITRFDLPTGPGIRVETAVRAGAEVGMRYDPLLAKVVAHVPSGGVEAACARARRALGEFGVEGVRTGIPLLREVLAEPRFWAHTGVVAELADAFAEPGAPAEEGAVLAPLGGTVVSVDVAPGERVRSGQQLLVLEAMKMEHVVRAPGSGAVRLLHARVGETVGAGTLLATLDEITGGQEGTGTAERADPDAIRPDLAEVVHRHSFGLDENRPEAVAKRHSLGRRTARENIADLCDPGTFTEFGALAIAAQRRRRSLDDLIRSTPADGMVTGTGSVDGRPCVVMSYDYTVLAGTQGLQNHRKTDRMLELAEQRRLPVVLFAEGGGGRPGDTDTTAVAGLDVTTFGRMGRLSGTVPLVGVVSGRCFAGNAALLGCCDVVIATPDATIGMGGPAMIEGGGLGVYRPEEVGPLSVQVPNGVVDVAVADEAEAVRVARRYLSYFQGARASWEAPDQRLLRHVVPENRRRAYDMRTAVAGLADTDSVLELRAGFGVGVLTCLVRIEGRPLGLIASNPAHLGGAIDRDAADKAARFLQLCDAFGLPVVSLCDTPGFMVGPDAECTATVRHFARLFVTGANLRVPLVSLVLRKAYGLGAMAMMGGSTRAPVATAAWPSGEFGGMGLEGAVRLGYRKELAAIADPAERTRAFEERVAELYERGKAVNAAAALEIDAVIDPAGSREWVLAALDGHPVPEPGHRPFVDTW
;
A
#
# COMPACT_ATOMS: atom_id res chain seq x y z
N MET A 1 15.03 26.14 9.91
CA MET A 1 14.92 25.85 8.47
C MET A 1 13.64 25.07 8.26
N VAL A 2 12.73 25.57 7.42
CA VAL A 2 11.53 24.83 6.99
C VAL A 2 11.88 24.05 5.73
N LYS A 3 11.50 22.77 5.65
CA LYS A 3 11.81 21.89 4.52
C LYS A 3 10.61 21.05 4.10
N ALA A 4 10.51 20.76 2.82
CA ALA A 4 9.58 19.78 2.27
C ALA A 4 10.00 18.35 2.66
N ALA A 5 9.07 17.55 3.20
CA ALA A 5 9.34 16.17 3.61
C ALA A 5 9.65 15.24 2.42
N GLY A 6 9.07 15.53 1.25
CA GLY A 6 9.33 14.80 0.00
C GLY A 6 10.36 15.45 -0.92
N GLY A 7 11.02 16.53 -0.49
CA GLY A 7 11.97 17.29 -1.31
C GLY A 7 13.36 16.66 -1.36
N GLY A 8 14.04 16.77 -2.50
CA GLY A 8 15.44 16.38 -2.68
C GLY A 8 16.25 17.46 -3.40
N GLY A 9 17.56 17.51 -3.18
CA GLY A 9 18.47 18.41 -3.89
C GLY A 9 18.26 19.92 -3.59
N GLY A 10 17.83 20.26 -2.38
CA GLY A 10 17.73 21.65 -1.92
C GLY A 10 16.49 22.44 -2.37
N ARG A 11 15.51 21.79 -3.00
CA ARG A 11 14.22 22.40 -3.39
C ARG A 11 13.21 22.35 -2.25
N GLY A 12 12.37 23.39 -2.11
CA GLY A 12 11.41 23.47 -1.01
C GLY A 12 12.06 23.62 0.37
N MET A 13 13.05 24.50 0.49
CA MET A 13 13.68 24.84 1.78
C MET A 13 13.64 26.36 2.00
N ARG A 14 13.38 26.81 3.23
CA ARG A 14 13.39 28.23 3.61
C ARG A 14 14.02 28.44 4.99
N VAL A 15 14.97 29.38 5.04
CA VAL A 15 15.53 29.86 6.31
C VAL A 15 14.53 30.82 6.94
N VAL A 16 14.27 30.60 8.23
CA VAL A 16 13.43 31.47 9.06
C VAL A 16 14.32 31.89 10.23
N ARG A 17 14.59 33.20 10.37
CA ARG A 17 15.45 33.74 11.45
C ARG A 17 14.63 34.38 12.55
N ARG A 18 13.44 34.91 12.23
CA ARG A 18 12.51 35.51 13.20
C ARG A 18 11.15 34.82 13.15
N ALA A 19 10.43 34.82 14.27
CA ALA A 19 9.16 34.12 14.38
C ALA A 19 8.11 34.67 13.39
N GLU A 20 8.13 35.98 13.15
CA GLU A 20 7.22 36.66 12.22
C GLU A 20 7.38 36.19 10.76
N GLU A 21 8.53 35.61 10.39
CA GLU A 21 8.81 35.12 9.04
C GLU A 21 8.27 33.70 8.80
N LEU A 22 7.85 32.99 9.86
CA LEU A 22 7.54 31.56 9.80
C LEU A 22 6.30 31.29 8.95
N GLU A 23 5.23 32.07 9.13
CA GLU A 23 3.96 31.83 8.44
C GLU A 23 4.12 31.96 6.92
N GLU A 24 4.75 33.04 6.45
CA GLU A 24 5.04 33.23 5.02
C GLU A 24 5.95 32.13 4.48
N ALA A 25 7.03 31.81 5.21
CA ALA A 25 7.97 30.78 4.79
C ALA A 25 7.32 29.38 4.73
N TRP A 26 6.42 29.06 5.66
CA TRP A 26 5.68 27.81 5.70
C TRP A 26 4.75 27.69 4.49
N GLU A 27 3.94 28.71 4.23
CA GLU A 27 2.95 28.70 3.14
C GLU A 27 3.62 28.61 1.77
N ARG A 28 4.71 29.35 1.57
CA ARG A 28 5.51 29.31 0.34
C ARG A 28 6.18 27.95 0.16
N CYS A 29 6.76 27.40 1.22
CA CYS A 29 7.40 26.09 1.18
C CYS A 29 6.37 24.98 0.88
N ARG A 30 5.17 25.06 1.48
CA ARG A 30 4.06 24.11 1.26
C ARG A 30 3.57 24.16 -0.18
N SER A 31 3.37 25.37 -0.70
CA SER A 31 2.95 25.59 -2.09
C SER A 31 3.99 25.04 -3.07
N GLU A 32 5.28 25.35 -2.85
CA GLU A 32 6.38 24.84 -3.69
C GLU A 32 6.47 23.31 -3.62
N ALA A 33 6.30 22.72 -2.43
CA ALA A 33 6.30 21.27 -2.25
C ALA A 33 5.09 20.60 -2.94
N GLN A 34 3.89 21.17 -2.81
CA GLN A 34 2.68 20.67 -3.46
C GLN A 34 2.79 20.72 -4.98
N GLN A 35 3.34 21.80 -5.54
CA GLN A 35 3.54 21.96 -6.98
C GLN A 35 4.70 21.09 -7.50
N GLY A 36 5.80 21.01 -6.75
CA GLY A 36 7.01 20.30 -7.18
C GLY A 36 6.97 18.80 -6.99
N PHE A 37 6.32 18.31 -5.92
CA PHE A 37 6.36 16.91 -5.49
C PHE A 37 4.97 16.28 -5.30
N GLY A 38 3.88 17.03 -5.53
CA GLY A 38 2.50 16.56 -5.36
C GLY A 38 2.06 16.35 -3.91
N ARG A 39 2.92 16.72 -2.94
CA ARG A 39 2.67 16.60 -1.49
C ARG A 39 3.16 17.85 -0.77
N GLY A 40 2.31 18.46 0.05
CA GLY A 40 2.61 19.65 0.85
C GLY A 40 3.16 19.38 2.25
N GLU A 41 3.60 18.15 2.55
CA GLU A 41 4.14 17.82 3.88
C GLU A 41 5.45 18.57 4.14
N LEU A 42 5.55 19.27 5.27
CA LEU A 42 6.71 20.04 5.68
C LEU A 42 7.20 19.59 7.07
N TYR A 43 8.47 19.83 7.35
CA TYR A 43 9.05 19.75 8.68
C TYR A 43 9.99 20.94 8.94
N ALA A 44 10.32 21.18 10.21
CA ALA A 44 11.27 22.22 10.60
C ALA A 44 12.44 21.62 11.35
N GLU A 45 13.64 22.04 11.00
CA GLU A 45 14.89 21.64 11.65
C GLU A 45 15.70 22.88 12.08
N ARG A 46 16.61 22.69 13.04
CA ARG A 46 17.54 23.74 13.45
C ARG A 46 18.50 24.06 12.31
N LEU A 47 18.65 25.35 11.97
CA LEU A 47 19.67 25.80 11.03
C LEU A 47 21.05 25.78 11.70
N LEU A 48 22.04 25.14 11.07
CA LEU A 48 23.44 25.14 11.50
C LEU A 48 24.27 25.98 10.52
N GLU A 49 24.61 27.20 10.92
CA GLU A 49 25.50 28.09 10.16
C GLU A 49 26.98 27.79 10.50
N GLY A 50 27.88 28.06 9.54
CA GLY A 50 29.32 27.84 9.74
C GLY A 50 29.73 26.36 9.87
N ALA A 51 28.90 25.43 9.36
CA ALA A 51 29.21 24.01 9.35
C ALA A 51 29.83 23.56 8.02
N ARG A 52 30.67 22.53 8.08
CA ARG A 52 31.18 21.76 6.94
C ARG A 52 30.18 20.68 6.57
N HIS A 53 30.03 20.38 5.29
CA HIS A 53 29.24 19.25 4.79
C HIS A 53 30.17 18.07 4.55
N ILE A 54 30.12 17.07 5.43
CA ILE A 54 30.93 15.85 5.35
C ILE A 54 30.04 14.66 5.04
N GLU A 55 30.50 13.79 4.15
CA GLU A 55 29.81 12.57 3.78
C GLU A 55 30.62 11.34 4.11
N VAL A 56 29.96 10.21 4.32
CA VAL A 56 30.60 8.89 4.42
C VAL A 56 30.04 7.95 3.37
N GLN A 57 30.92 7.41 2.53
CA GLN A 57 30.56 6.34 1.61
C GLN A 57 30.48 5.03 2.37
N ILE A 58 29.35 4.33 2.26
CA ILE A 58 29.14 2.99 2.80
C ILE A 58 28.92 1.99 1.66
N VAL A 59 29.36 0.76 1.90
CA VAL A 59 29.00 -0.42 1.11
C VAL A 59 28.51 -1.53 2.05
N GLY A 60 27.47 -2.25 1.64
CA GLY A 60 26.93 -3.39 2.39
C GLY A 60 26.39 -4.48 1.48
N ASP A 61 26.35 -5.72 1.97
CA ASP A 61 25.90 -6.90 1.23
C ASP A 61 24.63 -7.55 1.83
N ALA A 62 24.11 -8.58 1.16
CA ALA A 62 22.90 -9.29 1.57
C ALA A 62 23.05 -10.12 2.87
N THR A 63 24.28 -10.37 3.35
CA THR A 63 24.54 -11.06 4.62
C THR A 63 24.37 -10.12 5.82
N GLY A 64 24.32 -8.80 5.57
CA GLY A 64 24.29 -7.76 6.58
C GLY A 64 25.67 -7.23 6.96
N ALA A 65 26.73 -7.67 6.27
CA ALA A 65 28.06 -7.09 6.42
C ALA A 65 28.08 -5.67 5.81
N VAL A 66 28.71 -4.72 6.50
CA VAL A 66 28.86 -3.33 6.03
C VAL A 66 30.24 -2.79 6.38
N THR A 67 30.79 -1.96 5.50
CA THR A 67 32.02 -1.19 5.76
C THR A 67 31.93 0.22 5.17
N HIS A 68 32.80 1.13 5.61
CA HIS A 68 32.91 2.47 5.03
C HIS A 68 34.00 2.48 3.95
N LEU A 69 33.92 3.41 3.01
CA LEU A 69 34.93 3.67 1.97
C LEU A 69 35.47 5.10 2.11
N TRP A 70 35.65 5.52 3.37
CA TRP A 70 36.09 6.86 3.78
C TRP A 70 35.08 7.98 3.51
N ASP A 71 35.50 9.19 3.91
CA ASP A 71 34.71 10.40 3.91
C ASP A 71 35.04 11.34 2.73
N ARG A 72 34.10 12.24 2.45
CA ARG A 72 34.24 13.33 1.47
C ARG A 72 33.84 14.65 2.10
N ASP A 73 34.45 15.74 1.67
CA ASP A 73 34.01 17.10 1.97
C ASP A 73 33.29 17.70 0.75
N CYS A 74 32.03 18.08 0.95
CA CYS A 74 31.15 18.69 -0.03
C CYS A 74 30.71 20.11 0.41
N SER A 75 31.56 20.80 1.18
CA SER A 75 31.25 22.14 1.72
C SER A 75 31.26 23.22 0.64
N ALA A 76 32.01 23.05 -0.45
CA ALA A 76 32.00 23.99 -1.56
C ALA A 76 30.71 23.91 -2.38
N GLN A 77 29.72 24.69 -1.95
CA GLN A 77 28.38 24.72 -2.53
C GLN A 77 27.99 26.15 -2.92
N ARG A 78 27.18 26.30 -3.97
CA ARG A 78 26.49 27.56 -4.29
C ARG A 78 25.00 27.31 -4.36
N ARG A 79 24.21 28.02 -3.55
CA ARG A 79 22.75 27.85 -3.45
C ARG A 79 22.34 26.37 -3.28
N HIS A 80 23.05 25.65 -2.41
CA HIS A 80 22.88 24.22 -2.13
C HIS A 80 23.26 23.25 -3.26
N GLN A 81 23.86 23.74 -4.36
CA GLN A 81 24.46 22.90 -5.39
C GLN A 81 25.94 22.67 -5.11
N LYS A 82 26.38 21.41 -5.01
CA LYS A 82 27.79 21.03 -4.82
C LYS A 82 28.60 21.39 -6.08
N LEU A 83 29.75 22.04 -5.89
CA LEU A 83 30.62 22.51 -6.98
C LEU A 83 31.99 21.83 -6.97
N VAL A 84 32.58 21.71 -5.78
CA VAL A 84 33.89 21.06 -5.58
C VAL A 84 33.78 20.06 -4.44
N GLU A 85 34.26 18.85 -4.66
CA GLU A 85 34.28 17.78 -3.67
C GLU A 85 35.71 17.27 -3.43
N ILE A 86 36.03 16.95 -2.19
CA ILE A 86 37.37 16.53 -1.77
C ILE A 86 37.29 15.19 -1.05
N ALA A 87 38.18 14.25 -1.37
CA ALA A 87 38.38 13.03 -0.59
C ALA A 87 39.87 12.82 -0.26
N PRO A 88 40.21 12.38 0.96
CA PRO A 88 39.37 12.45 2.16
C PRO A 88 39.09 13.91 2.57
N ALA A 89 38.16 14.14 3.52
CA ALA A 89 37.88 15.48 4.04
C ALA A 89 39.15 16.09 4.68
N PRO A 90 39.62 17.26 4.20
CA PRO A 90 40.86 17.87 4.67
C PRO A 90 40.70 18.42 6.09
N GLU A 91 41.74 18.36 6.92
CA GLU A 91 41.75 18.94 8.27
C GLU A 91 40.57 18.51 9.17
N LEU A 92 39.97 17.34 8.92
CA LEU A 92 38.97 16.75 9.79
C LEU A 92 39.70 15.95 10.89
N GLY A 93 39.60 16.40 12.14
CA GLY A 93 40.29 15.77 13.27
C GLY A 93 39.91 14.31 13.44
N ASP A 94 40.90 13.46 13.75
CA ASP A 94 40.74 11.99 13.77
C ASP A 94 39.61 11.53 14.69
N GLY A 95 39.47 12.14 15.87
CA GLY A 95 38.38 11.82 16.80
C GLY A 95 36.98 12.15 16.25
N VAL A 96 36.84 13.20 15.44
CA VAL A 96 35.57 13.53 14.76
C VAL A 96 35.32 12.57 13.60
N ARG A 97 36.36 12.28 12.82
CA ARG A 97 36.32 11.34 11.71
C ARG A 97 35.85 9.95 12.19
N GLU A 98 36.46 9.41 13.23
CA GLU A 98 36.08 8.12 13.81
C GLU A 98 34.61 8.11 14.29
N LYS A 99 34.14 9.19 14.94
CA LYS A 99 32.76 9.31 15.40
C LYS A 99 31.76 9.29 14.23
N ILE A 100 32.05 10.01 13.15
CA ILE A 100 31.18 10.10 11.96
C ILE A 100 31.18 8.78 11.19
N LEU A 101 32.33 8.17 10.96
CA LEU A 101 32.44 6.84 10.34
C LEU A 101 31.68 5.79 11.16
N GLY A 102 31.85 5.80 12.48
CA GLY A 102 31.13 4.93 13.40
C GLY A 102 29.60 5.15 13.37
N ALA A 103 29.15 6.41 13.27
CA ALA A 103 27.73 6.72 13.14
C ALA A 103 27.14 6.20 11.82
N ALA A 104 27.82 6.42 10.70
CA ALA A 104 27.41 5.92 9.39
C ALA A 104 27.32 4.38 9.36
N LEU A 105 28.30 3.68 9.93
CA LEU A 105 28.26 2.21 10.05
C LEU A 105 27.09 1.72 10.91
N ARG A 106 26.78 2.39 12.02
CA ARG A 106 25.62 2.04 12.86
C ARG A 106 24.31 2.19 12.10
N LEU A 107 24.14 3.30 11.37
CA LEU A 107 22.95 3.54 10.54
C LEU A 107 22.83 2.50 9.43
N ALA A 108 23.93 2.15 8.76
CA ALA A 108 23.96 1.14 7.71
C ALA A 108 23.56 -0.26 8.21
N ARG A 109 24.04 -0.68 9.39
CA ARG A 109 23.66 -1.95 10.01
C ARG A 109 22.18 -1.98 10.39
N ALA A 110 21.69 -0.90 11.01
CA ALA A 110 20.30 -0.80 11.43
C ALA A 110 19.32 -0.85 10.25
N THR A 111 19.72 -0.29 9.11
CA THR A 111 18.92 -0.27 7.86
C THR A 111 19.13 -1.48 6.95
N ARG A 112 20.02 -2.42 7.33
CA ARG A 112 20.40 -3.59 6.51
C ARG A 112 20.81 -3.21 5.09
N CYS A 113 21.73 -2.25 4.99
CA CYS A 113 22.28 -1.76 3.74
C CYS A 113 22.80 -2.91 2.86
N SER A 114 22.27 -3.05 1.64
CA SER A 114 22.60 -4.10 0.66
C SER A 114 22.99 -3.51 -0.71
N SER A 115 23.72 -2.40 -0.68
CA SER A 115 24.28 -1.71 -1.85
C SER A 115 25.24 -0.61 -1.37
N LEU A 116 25.47 0.40 -2.21
CA LEU A 116 26.13 1.65 -1.83
C LEU A 116 25.13 2.64 -1.25
N VAL A 117 25.51 3.29 -0.15
CA VAL A 117 24.74 4.38 0.48
C VAL A 117 25.72 5.48 0.90
N THR A 118 25.32 6.73 0.76
CA THR A 118 26.04 7.84 1.37
C THR A 118 25.25 8.41 2.54
N PHE A 119 25.90 8.55 3.71
CA PHE A 119 25.34 9.28 4.84
C PHE A 119 25.98 10.67 4.92
N GLU A 120 25.16 11.71 4.95
CA GLU A 120 25.58 13.11 4.97
C GLU A 120 25.48 13.72 6.39
N PHE A 121 26.47 14.52 6.75
CA PHE A 121 26.63 15.13 8.07
C PHE A 121 27.03 16.60 7.98
N LEU A 122 26.51 17.43 8.90
CA LEU A 122 27.05 18.77 9.17
C LEU A 122 28.03 18.68 10.33
N VAL A 123 29.23 19.24 10.16
CA VAL A 123 30.30 19.22 11.16
C VAL A 123 30.68 20.64 11.55
N ARG A 124 30.71 20.93 12.84
CA ARG A 124 31.15 22.22 13.40
C ARG A 124 32.05 21.97 14.61
N GLY A 125 33.35 22.21 14.46
CA GLY A 125 34.32 21.87 15.50
C GLY A 125 34.34 20.36 15.76
N GLU A 126 34.08 19.95 17.00
CA GLU A 126 33.99 18.52 17.37
C GLU A 126 32.57 17.94 17.29
N GLU A 127 31.56 18.79 17.05
CA GLU A 127 30.16 18.39 16.98
C GLU A 127 29.79 18.03 15.53
N PHE A 128 28.94 17.02 15.39
CA PHE A 128 28.34 16.66 14.11
C PHE A 128 26.86 16.36 14.24
N SER A 129 26.11 16.59 13.16
CA SER A 129 24.68 16.29 13.04
C SER A 129 24.42 15.54 11.75
N PHE A 130 23.63 14.48 11.81
CA PHE A 130 23.15 13.76 10.62
C PHE A 130 22.18 14.64 9.82
N ILE A 131 22.30 14.65 8.49
CA ILE A 131 21.40 15.38 7.59
C ILE A 131 20.46 14.40 6.89
N GLU A 132 21.01 13.52 6.06
CA GLU A 132 20.25 12.62 5.20
C GLU A 132 21.07 11.39 4.79
N ALA A 133 20.38 10.38 4.27
CA ALA A 133 20.97 9.21 3.65
C ALA A 133 20.55 9.15 2.17
N ASN A 134 21.53 9.01 1.28
CA ASN A 134 21.33 8.88 -0.16
C ASN A 134 21.55 7.41 -0.56
N PRO A 135 20.49 6.59 -0.74
CA PRO A 135 20.60 5.17 -1.09
C PRO A 135 20.83 4.95 -2.59
N ARG A 136 21.83 5.65 -3.13
CA ARG A 136 22.21 5.66 -4.54
C ARG A 136 23.68 6.04 -4.67
N LEU A 137 24.28 5.70 -5.82
CA LEU A 137 25.58 6.24 -6.18
C LEU A 137 25.47 7.76 -6.35
N GLN A 138 26.38 8.51 -5.74
CA GLN A 138 26.44 9.95 -5.86
C GLN A 138 27.35 10.38 -7.01
N VAL A 139 27.18 11.60 -7.51
CA VAL A 139 27.91 12.13 -8.67
C VAL A 139 29.43 12.18 -8.38
N GLU A 140 29.76 12.52 -7.14
CA GLU A 140 31.07 12.67 -6.52
C GLU A 140 31.69 11.37 -6.00
N HIS A 141 31.14 10.20 -6.33
CA HIS A 141 31.76 8.92 -5.96
C HIS A 141 33.19 8.76 -6.49
N THR A 142 33.51 9.46 -7.59
CA THR A 142 34.80 9.43 -8.28
C THR A 142 35.97 9.81 -7.35
N VAL A 143 35.82 10.79 -6.45
CA VAL A 143 36.91 11.14 -5.52
C VAL A 143 37.18 10.01 -4.53
N THR A 144 36.16 9.25 -4.13
CA THR A 144 36.32 8.04 -3.31
C THR A 144 37.04 6.94 -4.09
N GLU A 145 36.70 6.75 -5.37
CA GLU A 145 37.39 5.79 -6.24
C GLU A 145 38.87 6.11 -6.38
N GLU A 146 39.24 7.36 -6.64
CA GLU A 146 40.64 7.74 -6.84
C GLU A 146 41.51 7.47 -5.60
N VAL A 147 40.99 7.77 -4.40
CA VAL A 147 41.76 7.59 -3.17
C VAL A 147 41.76 6.15 -2.63
N THR A 148 40.77 5.33 -2.99
CA THR A 148 40.69 3.92 -2.56
C THR A 148 41.23 2.95 -3.62
N GLY A 149 41.08 3.27 -4.90
CA GLY A 149 41.30 2.39 -6.05
C GLY A 149 40.18 1.40 -6.31
N LEU A 150 39.04 1.57 -5.66
CA LEU A 150 37.86 0.73 -5.88
C LEU A 150 37.06 1.27 -7.06
N ASP A 151 36.43 0.36 -7.81
CA ASP A 151 35.39 0.69 -8.78
C ASP A 151 34.04 0.48 -8.10
N LEU A 152 33.40 1.59 -7.72
CA LEU A 152 32.16 1.54 -6.93
C LEU A 152 30.99 1.02 -7.76
N VAL A 153 30.95 1.32 -9.07
CA VAL A 153 29.90 0.81 -9.95
C VAL A 153 30.00 -0.71 -10.07
N ALA A 154 31.21 -1.23 -10.28
CA ALA A 154 31.45 -2.67 -10.34
C ALA A 154 31.13 -3.36 -9.00
N LEU A 155 31.51 -2.76 -7.86
CA LEU A 155 31.13 -3.28 -6.54
C LEU A 155 29.61 -3.34 -6.39
N GLN A 156 28.89 -2.28 -6.78
CA GLN A 156 27.44 -2.23 -6.71
C GLN A 156 26.79 -3.34 -7.54
N LEU A 157 27.26 -3.56 -8.77
CA LEU A 157 26.77 -4.62 -9.65
C LEU A 157 27.04 -6.01 -9.10
N ARG A 158 28.24 -6.26 -8.54
CA ARG A 158 28.60 -7.56 -7.96
C ARG A 158 27.79 -7.88 -6.71
N ILE A 159 27.56 -6.89 -5.85
CA ILE A 159 26.69 -7.04 -4.67
C ILE A 159 25.25 -7.33 -5.09
N ALA A 160 24.73 -6.62 -6.10
CA ALA A 160 23.41 -6.88 -6.64
C ALA A 160 23.27 -8.30 -7.24
N ALA A 161 24.39 -8.85 -7.75
CA ALA A 161 24.49 -10.24 -8.21
C ALA A 161 24.69 -11.27 -7.07
N GLY A 162 24.74 -10.84 -5.81
CA GLY A 162 24.84 -11.70 -4.63
C GLY A 162 26.24 -11.88 -4.06
N ALA A 163 27.26 -11.18 -4.57
CA ALA A 163 28.61 -11.25 -3.99
C ALA A 163 28.65 -10.65 -2.58
N THR A 164 29.38 -11.30 -1.69
CA THR A 164 29.62 -10.84 -0.31
C THR A 164 30.82 -9.90 -0.24
N LEU A 165 30.88 -9.05 0.79
CA LEU A 165 32.02 -8.16 1.01
C LEU A 165 33.33 -8.94 1.20
N GLU A 166 33.28 -10.14 1.77
CA GLU A 166 34.45 -11.02 1.90
C GLU A 166 35.00 -11.45 0.53
N GLU A 167 34.15 -11.91 -0.38
CA GLU A 167 34.52 -12.27 -1.76
C GLU A 167 35.02 -11.07 -2.58
N LEU A 168 34.61 -9.86 -2.17
CA LEU A 168 35.05 -8.59 -2.77
C LEU A 168 36.34 -8.05 -2.13
N GLY A 169 36.90 -8.74 -1.12
CA GLY A 169 38.13 -8.31 -0.44
C GLY A 169 37.93 -7.13 0.53
N LEU A 170 36.72 -6.96 1.04
CA LEU A 170 36.33 -5.87 1.96
C LEU A 170 35.76 -6.39 3.31
N PRO A 171 36.38 -7.38 4.00
CA PRO A 171 35.81 -7.99 5.21
C PRO A 171 35.89 -7.09 6.48
N GLY A 172 36.45 -5.89 6.38
CA GLY A 172 36.76 -5.03 7.54
C GLY A 172 36.93 -3.55 7.17
N PRO A 173 37.49 -2.72 8.07
CA PRO A 173 37.75 -1.32 7.77
C PRO A 173 38.70 -1.20 6.56
N PRO A 174 38.44 -0.29 5.62
CA PRO A 174 39.27 -0.11 4.43
C PRO A 174 40.67 0.38 4.81
N ALA A 175 41.64 0.14 3.92
CA ALA A 175 42.96 0.75 4.02
C ALA A 175 42.86 2.29 3.99
N ALA A 176 43.89 2.97 4.51
CA ALA A 176 43.96 4.43 4.48
C ALA A 176 43.92 4.97 3.03
N PRO A 177 43.33 6.15 2.78
CA PRO A 177 43.23 6.72 1.44
C PRO A 177 44.61 7.07 0.91
N ARG A 178 44.82 6.85 -0.39
CA ARG A 178 46.08 7.19 -1.06
C ARG A 178 46.05 8.65 -1.49
N GLY A 179 46.56 9.54 -0.63
CA GLY A 179 46.64 10.98 -0.91
C GLY A 179 45.27 11.66 -0.99
N PHE A 180 45.13 12.66 -1.85
CA PHE A 180 43.91 13.47 -1.98
C PHE A 180 43.39 13.48 -3.43
N ALA A 181 42.06 13.48 -3.56
CA ALA A 181 41.36 13.71 -4.81
C ALA A 181 40.43 14.92 -4.68
N VAL A 182 40.36 15.72 -5.73
CA VAL A 182 39.47 16.88 -5.85
C VAL A 182 38.68 16.74 -7.14
N GLN A 183 37.35 16.77 -7.05
CA GLN A 183 36.46 16.85 -8.20
C GLN A 183 35.93 18.28 -8.33
N ALA A 184 35.90 18.80 -9.56
CA ALA A 184 35.22 20.04 -9.93
C ALA A 184 34.11 19.76 -10.95
N ARG A 185 32.90 20.29 -10.67
CA ARG A 185 31.71 20.14 -11.53
C ARG A 185 31.62 21.27 -12.55
N VAL A 186 32.05 21.01 -13.78
CA VAL A 186 31.94 21.97 -14.89
C VAL A 186 30.51 21.98 -15.41
N THR A 187 29.82 23.11 -15.24
CA THR A 187 28.41 23.30 -15.65
C THR A 187 28.30 24.37 -16.74
N ALA A 188 27.27 24.26 -17.60
CA ALA A 188 26.86 25.31 -18.51
C ALA A 188 26.04 26.37 -17.76
N GLU A 189 26.36 27.64 -17.98
CA GLU A 189 25.62 28.77 -17.38
C GLU A 189 24.51 29.30 -18.31
N GLU A 190 24.54 28.90 -19.59
CA GLU A 190 23.59 29.28 -20.62
C GLU A 190 23.33 28.13 -21.59
N ALA A 191 22.19 28.16 -22.28
CA ALA A 191 21.91 27.23 -23.35
C ALA A 191 22.65 27.63 -24.63
N GLY A 192 23.10 26.65 -25.39
CA GLY A 192 23.78 26.89 -26.65
C GLY A 192 24.44 25.64 -27.21
N ARG A 193 25.12 25.81 -28.33
CA ARG A 193 25.82 24.72 -29.01
C ARG A 193 27.30 24.80 -28.69
N ILE A 194 27.86 23.73 -28.14
CA ILE A 194 29.28 23.62 -27.85
C ILE A 194 30.03 23.47 -29.18
N THR A 195 30.84 24.45 -29.55
CA THR A 195 31.63 24.44 -30.78
C THR A 195 32.99 23.77 -30.60
N ARG A 196 33.54 23.82 -29.39
CA ARG A 196 34.81 23.20 -29.00
C ARG A 196 34.70 22.58 -27.61
N PHE A 197 35.26 21.38 -27.43
CA PHE A 197 35.21 20.64 -26.17
C PHE A 197 36.46 19.77 -25.99
N ASP A 198 37.56 20.40 -25.57
CA ASP A 198 38.88 19.78 -25.40
C ASP A 198 39.08 19.38 -23.93
N LEU A 199 39.03 18.08 -23.65
CA LEU A 199 39.16 17.58 -22.29
C LEU A 199 40.59 17.74 -21.76
N PRO A 200 40.77 18.12 -20.48
CA PRO A 200 42.09 18.07 -19.86
C PRO A 200 42.53 16.62 -19.67
N THR A 201 43.82 16.37 -19.88
CA THR A 201 44.40 15.02 -19.82
C THR A 201 45.71 15.02 -19.02
N GLY A 202 46.27 13.83 -18.81
CA GLY A 202 47.54 13.64 -18.12
C GLY A 202 47.44 12.81 -16.84
N PRO A 203 48.58 12.44 -16.25
CA PRO A 203 48.61 11.57 -15.08
C PRO A 203 47.91 12.20 -13.88
N GLY A 204 47.02 11.43 -13.24
CA GLY A 204 46.22 11.88 -12.10
C GLY A 204 45.09 12.85 -12.47
N ILE A 205 44.72 12.96 -13.75
CA ILE A 205 43.52 13.65 -14.20
C ILE A 205 42.56 12.63 -14.81
N ARG A 206 41.37 12.52 -14.22
CA ARG A 206 40.23 11.76 -14.75
C ARG A 206 39.12 12.74 -15.11
N VAL A 207 38.48 12.54 -16.26
CA VAL A 207 37.32 13.33 -16.67
C VAL A 207 36.18 12.41 -17.02
N GLU A 208 35.02 12.63 -16.39
CA GLU A 208 33.78 11.96 -16.74
C GLU A 208 32.81 12.96 -17.36
N THR A 209 32.34 12.67 -18.57
CA THR A 209 31.43 13.53 -19.32
C THR A 209 30.59 12.70 -20.29
N ALA A 210 29.38 13.17 -20.57
CA ALA A 210 28.53 12.67 -21.66
C ALA A 210 28.52 13.62 -22.87
N VAL A 211 29.27 14.72 -22.81
CA VAL A 211 29.24 15.83 -23.76
C VAL A 211 30.42 15.72 -24.74
N ARG A 212 30.19 16.15 -25.99
CA ARG A 212 31.21 16.23 -27.05
C ARG A 212 31.02 17.49 -27.87
N ALA A 213 32.06 17.91 -28.60
CA ALA A 213 31.96 19.01 -29.54
C ALA A 213 30.79 18.80 -30.52
N GLY A 214 30.03 19.87 -30.78
CA GLY A 214 28.82 19.88 -31.59
C GLY A 214 27.52 19.60 -30.84
N ALA A 215 27.58 19.22 -29.56
CA ALA A 215 26.39 18.99 -28.72
C ALA A 215 25.62 20.29 -28.44
N GLU A 216 24.29 20.19 -28.43
CA GLU A 216 23.40 21.24 -27.96
C GLU A 216 23.07 21.04 -26.48
N VAL A 217 23.35 22.05 -25.68
CA VAL A 217 23.03 22.09 -24.25
C VAL A 217 21.81 23.00 -24.10
N GLY A 218 20.72 22.43 -23.59
CA GLY A 218 19.46 23.16 -23.37
C GLY A 218 19.06 23.17 -21.90
N MET A 219 18.13 24.05 -21.54
CA MET A 219 17.67 24.24 -20.14
C MET A 219 16.75 23.13 -19.61
N ARG A 220 16.59 22.03 -20.34
CA ARG A 220 15.67 20.92 -19.99
C ARG A 220 16.32 19.85 -19.09
N TYR A 221 17.65 19.80 -19.04
CA TYR A 221 18.42 18.81 -18.29
C TYR A 221 19.38 19.49 -17.31
N ASP A 222 19.98 18.72 -16.42
CA ASP A 222 21.01 19.21 -15.49
C ASP A 222 22.16 19.88 -16.26
N PRO A 223 22.64 21.06 -15.83
CA PRO A 223 23.65 21.81 -16.55
C PRO A 223 25.06 21.20 -16.48
N LEU A 224 25.29 20.10 -15.76
CA LEU A 224 26.60 19.45 -15.65
C LEU A 224 27.11 18.97 -17.02
N LEU A 225 28.22 19.57 -17.46
CA LEU A 225 28.93 19.18 -18.69
C LEU A 225 29.97 18.10 -18.43
N ALA A 226 30.75 18.24 -17.38
CA ALA A 226 31.85 17.32 -17.06
C ALA A 226 32.22 17.37 -15.58
N LYS A 227 32.78 16.26 -15.10
CA LYS A 227 33.41 16.13 -13.79
C LYS A 227 34.91 16.00 -13.99
N VAL A 228 35.67 17.00 -13.58
CA VAL A 228 37.14 16.99 -13.66
C VAL A 228 37.67 16.56 -12.30
N VAL A 229 38.31 15.40 -12.24
CA VAL A 229 38.82 14.79 -11.02
C VAL A 229 40.34 14.78 -11.06
N ALA A 230 40.97 15.48 -10.12
CA ALA A 230 42.41 15.51 -9.96
C ALA A 230 42.82 14.72 -8.71
N HIS A 231 43.70 13.74 -8.89
CA HIS A 231 44.25 12.92 -7.82
C HIS A 231 45.75 13.17 -7.66
N VAL A 232 46.21 13.28 -6.41
CA VAL A 232 47.62 13.28 -6.05
C VAL A 232 47.88 12.14 -5.06
N PRO A 233 48.72 11.14 -5.39
CA PRO A 233 48.99 10.01 -4.49
C PRO A 233 49.88 10.40 -3.30
N SER A 234 50.64 11.50 -3.42
CA SER A 234 51.46 12.08 -2.37
C SER A 234 51.40 13.61 -2.47
N GLY A 235 51.37 14.28 -1.30
CA GLY A 235 51.13 15.72 -1.18
C GLY A 235 49.85 16.03 -0.41
N GLY A 236 49.69 17.29 -0.02
CA GLY A 236 48.49 17.79 0.67
C GLY A 236 47.32 18.08 -0.28
N VAL A 237 46.19 18.48 0.29
CA VAL A 237 44.99 18.92 -0.45
C VAL A 237 45.29 20.07 -1.40
N GLU A 238 46.25 20.94 -1.06
CA GLU A 238 46.70 22.07 -1.87
C GLU A 238 47.30 21.61 -3.20
N ALA A 239 48.03 20.49 -3.21
CA ALA A 239 48.59 19.93 -4.43
C ALA A 239 47.50 19.36 -5.36
N ALA A 240 46.47 18.74 -4.77
CA ALA A 240 45.29 18.28 -5.52
C ALA A 240 44.51 19.46 -6.10
N CYS A 241 44.30 20.53 -5.32
CA CYS A 241 43.63 21.75 -5.76
C CYS A 241 44.41 22.45 -6.89
N ALA A 242 45.72 22.59 -6.76
CA ALA A 242 46.58 23.17 -7.79
C ALA A 242 46.53 22.35 -9.09
N ARG A 243 46.50 21.01 -8.98
CA ARG A 243 46.37 20.10 -10.13
C ARG A 243 45.00 20.22 -10.79
N ALA A 244 43.91 20.25 -10.02
CA ALA A 244 42.55 20.48 -10.53
C ALA A 244 42.43 21.83 -11.24
N ARG A 245 42.98 22.90 -10.63
CA ARG A 245 43.00 24.25 -11.20
C ARG A 245 43.77 24.30 -12.51
N ARG A 246 44.90 23.59 -12.62
CA ARG A 246 45.66 23.47 -13.88
C ARG A 246 44.83 22.76 -14.96
N ALA A 247 44.22 21.62 -14.62
CA ALA A 247 43.36 20.87 -15.54
C ALA A 247 42.17 21.72 -16.04
N LEU A 248 41.51 22.48 -15.15
CA LEU A 248 40.46 23.41 -15.54
C LEU A 248 40.96 24.53 -16.45
N GLY A 249 42.22 24.95 -16.33
CA GLY A 249 42.84 25.91 -17.24
C GLY A 249 43.20 25.35 -18.62
N GLU A 250 43.38 24.03 -18.72
CA GLU A 250 43.60 23.31 -19.97
C GLU A 250 42.29 22.89 -20.66
N PHE A 251 41.16 22.94 -19.94
CA PHE A 251 39.85 22.55 -20.45
C PHE A 251 39.25 23.61 -21.39
N GLY A 252 39.33 23.35 -22.70
CA GLY A 252 38.80 24.23 -23.73
C GLY A 252 37.31 23.97 -23.99
N VAL A 253 36.43 24.88 -23.57
CA VAL A 253 35.00 24.87 -23.91
C VAL A 253 34.62 26.17 -24.60
N GLU A 254 34.09 26.09 -25.82
CA GLU A 254 33.61 27.25 -26.59
C GLU A 254 32.16 27.02 -27.05
N GLY A 255 31.44 28.13 -27.27
CA GLY A 255 30.04 28.12 -27.73
C GLY A 255 28.99 28.23 -26.61
N VAL A 256 29.38 28.01 -25.35
CA VAL A 256 28.57 28.28 -24.16
C VAL A 256 29.45 28.78 -23.01
N ARG A 257 28.92 29.67 -22.19
CA ARG A 257 29.56 30.07 -20.91
C ARG A 257 29.54 28.92 -19.91
N THR A 258 30.63 28.77 -19.18
CA THR A 258 30.80 27.70 -18.20
C THR A 258 31.24 28.24 -16.84
N GLY A 259 31.00 27.46 -15.79
CA GLY A 259 31.47 27.78 -14.44
C GLY A 259 32.99 27.62 -14.23
N ILE A 260 33.79 27.33 -15.26
CA ILE A 260 35.24 27.10 -15.15
C ILE A 260 35.98 28.27 -14.47
N PRO A 261 35.73 29.56 -14.80
CA PRO A 261 36.41 30.68 -14.14
C PRO A 261 36.18 30.69 -12.64
N LEU A 262 34.92 30.56 -12.20
CA LEU A 262 34.57 30.50 -10.77
C LEU A 262 35.23 29.32 -10.07
N LEU A 263 35.21 28.13 -10.68
CA LEU A 263 35.85 26.94 -10.10
C LEU A 263 37.35 27.12 -9.89
N ARG A 264 38.04 27.81 -10.80
CA ARG A 264 39.47 28.10 -10.68
C ARG A 264 39.78 29.04 -9.52
N GLU A 265 38.91 30.00 -9.24
CA GLU A 265 39.05 30.89 -8.09
C GLU A 265 38.70 30.19 -6.78
N VAL A 266 37.64 29.39 -6.75
CA VAL A 266 37.32 28.56 -5.57
C VAL A 266 38.51 27.67 -5.19
N LEU A 267 39.15 27.03 -6.19
CA LEU A 267 40.34 26.22 -5.97
C LEU A 267 41.61 27.02 -5.64
N ALA A 268 41.60 28.34 -5.85
CA ALA A 268 42.68 29.24 -5.45
C ALA A 268 42.54 29.70 -4.00
N GLU A 269 41.30 29.76 -3.48
CA GLU A 269 41.02 30.23 -2.13
C GLU A 269 41.53 29.23 -1.08
N PRO A 270 42.40 29.66 -0.14
CA PRO A 270 42.82 28.83 0.97
C PRO A 270 41.63 28.37 1.81
N ARG A 271 41.51 27.06 2.01
CA ARG A 271 40.48 26.45 2.87
C ARG A 271 39.05 26.81 2.46
N PHE A 272 38.75 26.84 1.16
CA PHE A 272 37.38 27.03 0.66
C PHE A 272 36.35 26.05 1.22
N TRP A 273 36.79 24.94 1.81
CA TRP A 273 35.98 23.94 2.53
C TRP A 273 35.68 24.30 3.99
N ALA A 274 36.05 25.49 4.48
CA ALA A 274 35.90 25.85 5.90
C ALA A 274 34.45 25.79 6.40
N HIS A 275 33.49 26.19 5.57
CA HIS A 275 32.06 26.01 5.79
C HIS A 275 31.28 26.14 4.49
N THR A 276 30.00 25.74 4.51
CA THR A 276 29.08 25.79 3.36
C THR A 276 28.79 27.17 2.76
N GLY A 277 29.29 28.25 3.38
CA GLY A 277 29.04 29.64 2.97
C GLY A 277 30.18 30.27 2.15
N VAL A 278 31.40 29.74 2.24
CA VAL A 278 32.60 30.39 1.66
C VAL A 278 32.46 30.63 0.16
N VAL A 279 31.94 29.65 -0.59
CA VAL A 279 31.79 29.78 -2.04
C VAL A 279 30.71 30.79 -2.43
N ALA A 280 29.67 30.98 -1.61
CA ALA A 280 28.69 32.04 -1.84
C ALA A 280 29.33 33.43 -1.67
N GLU A 281 30.12 33.61 -0.62
CA GLU A 281 30.87 34.84 -0.34
C GLU A 281 31.86 35.17 -1.46
N LEU A 282 32.60 34.16 -1.97
CA LEU A 282 33.50 34.31 -3.10
C LEU A 282 32.75 34.63 -4.40
N ALA A 283 31.63 33.95 -4.67
CA ALA A 283 30.86 34.18 -5.90
C ALA A 283 30.22 35.57 -5.95
N ASP A 284 29.79 36.12 -4.80
CA ASP A 284 29.28 37.48 -4.71
C ASP A 284 30.40 38.52 -4.94
N ALA A 285 31.64 38.21 -4.54
CA ALA A 285 32.82 39.03 -4.85
C ALA A 285 33.30 38.89 -6.31
N PHE A 286 33.00 37.76 -6.97
CA PHE A 286 33.41 37.44 -8.34
C PHE A 286 32.36 37.83 -9.40
N ALA A 287 31.16 38.22 -9.00
CA ALA A 287 30.20 38.81 -9.91
C ALA A 287 30.79 40.12 -10.46
N GLU A 288 31.01 40.20 -11.77
CA GLU A 288 31.25 41.51 -12.38
C GLU A 288 30.13 42.46 -11.93
N PRO A 289 30.45 43.71 -11.54
CA PRO A 289 29.41 44.69 -11.29
C PRO A 289 28.59 44.80 -12.57
N GLY A 290 27.40 44.19 -12.56
CA GLY A 290 26.36 44.54 -13.49
C GLY A 290 26.25 46.07 -13.43
N ALA A 291 26.22 46.70 -14.60
CA ALA A 291 26.08 48.15 -14.72
C ALA A 291 25.11 48.65 -13.64
N PRO A 292 25.45 49.71 -12.88
CA PRO A 292 24.66 50.16 -11.76
C PRO A 292 23.20 50.21 -12.19
N ALA A 293 22.34 49.47 -11.49
CA ALA A 293 20.92 49.45 -11.80
C ALA A 293 20.45 50.91 -11.79
N GLU A 294 20.08 51.42 -12.96
CA GLU A 294 19.47 52.74 -13.07
C GLU A 294 18.33 52.81 -12.06
N GLU A 295 18.23 53.93 -11.35
CA GLU A 295 17.10 54.22 -10.45
C GLU A 295 15.80 54.03 -11.26
N GLY A 296 14.92 53.14 -10.80
CA GLY A 296 13.69 52.74 -11.51
C GLY A 296 13.81 51.56 -12.48
N ALA A 297 14.90 50.81 -12.48
CA ALA A 297 15.08 49.62 -13.33
C ALA A 297 14.08 48.49 -13.03
N VAL A 298 13.41 47.99 -14.07
CA VAL A 298 12.56 46.80 -14.06
C VAL A 298 13.33 45.66 -14.69
N LEU A 299 13.73 44.67 -13.89
CA LEU A 299 14.53 43.53 -14.33
C LEU A 299 13.65 42.29 -14.57
N ALA A 300 14.09 41.41 -15.46
CA ALA A 300 13.47 40.12 -15.68
C ALA A 300 13.60 39.23 -14.43
N PRO A 301 12.50 38.83 -13.78
CA PRO A 301 12.57 38.01 -12.57
C PRO A 301 13.09 36.58 -12.83
N LEU A 302 13.00 36.14 -14.09
CA LEU A 302 13.41 34.83 -14.58
C LEU A 302 13.73 34.94 -16.08
N GLY A 303 14.46 33.96 -16.60
CA GLY A 303 14.71 33.87 -18.04
C GLY A 303 13.50 33.33 -18.80
N GLY A 304 13.14 33.98 -19.92
CA GLY A 304 11.97 33.64 -20.71
C GLY A 304 11.91 34.44 -22.01
N THR A 305 10.91 34.16 -22.84
CA THR A 305 10.65 34.89 -24.09
C THR A 305 9.58 35.94 -23.85
N VAL A 306 9.80 37.19 -24.26
CA VAL A 306 8.80 38.26 -24.11
C VAL A 306 7.61 37.99 -25.05
N VAL A 307 6.42 37.79 -24.49
CA VAL A 307 5.19 37.46 -25.24
C VAL A 307 4.39 38.71 -25.57
N SER A 308 4.25 39.62 -24.61
CA SER A 308 3.58 40.90 -24.80
C SER A 308 4.31 41.99 -24.03
N VAL A 309 4.21 43.22 -24.53
CA VAL A 309 4.60 44.44 -23.82
C VAL A 309 3.37 45.33 -23.81
N ASP A 310 2.86 45.62 -22.62
CA ASP A 310 1.52 46.17 -22.41
C ASP A 310 1.54 47.67 -22.07
N VAL A 311 2.71 48.30 -22.11
CA VAL A 311 2.94 49.71 -21.84
C VAL A 311 3.82 50.35 -22.91
N ALA A 312 3.73 51.67 -23.08
CA ALA A 312 4.57 52.45 -23.98
C ALA A 312 5.54 53.40 -23.24
N PRO A 313 6.67 53.83 -23.86
CA PRO A 313 7.51 54.87 -23.27
C PRO A 313 6.71 56.19 -23.10
N GLY A 314 6.85 56.84 -21.95
CA GLY A 314 6.09 58.00 -21.52
C GLY A 314 4.79 57.69 -20.77
N GLU A 315 4.37 56.43 -20.75
CA GLU A 315 3.13 56.01 -20.08
C GLU A 315 3.29 55.98 -18.56
N ARG A 316 2.28 56.49 -17.83
CA ARG A 316 2.27 56.47 -16.37
C ARG A 316 1.74 55.14 -15.87
N VAL A 317 2.54 54.43 -15.10
CA VAL A 317 2.22 53.13 -14.50
C VAL A 317 2.15 53.25 -12.98
N ARG A 318 1.28 52.47 -12.36
CA ARG A 318 1.15 52.38 -10.89
C ARG A 318 1.98 51.21 -10.36
N SER A 319 2.44 51.28 -9.12
CA SER A 319 3.05 50.12 -8.46
C SER A 319 2.13 48.88 -8.55
N GLY A 320 2.68 47.75 -8.96
CA GLY A 320 1.96 46.49 -9.19
C GLY A 320 1.24 46.36 -10.54
N GLN A 321 1.17 47.43 -11.35
CA GLN A 321 0.59 47.39 -12.70
C GLN A 321 1.44 46.48 -13.61
N GLN A 322 0.78 45.70 -14.46
CA GLN A 322 1.44 44.86 -15.47
C GLN A 322 2.15 45.74 -16.51
N LEU A 323 3.39 45.38 -16.82
CA LEU A 323 4.22 46.05 -17.82
C LEU A 323 4.39 45.19 -19.07
N LEU A 324 4.71 43.91 -18.89
CA LEU A 324 4.93 42.95 -19.98
C LEU A 324 4.79 41.51 -19.47
N VAL A 325 4.74 40.55 -20.39
CA VAL A 325 4.63 39.11 -20.08
C VAL A 325 5.82 38.35 -20.64
N LEU A 326 6.41 37.47 -19.83
CA LEU A 326 7.45 36.52 -20.22
C LEU A 326 6.88 35.10 -20.28
N GLU A 327 7.12 34.35 -21.35
CA GLU A 327 6.88 32.91 -21.41
C GLU A 327 8.15 32.17 -21.00
N ALA A 328 8.03 31.37 -19.93
CA ALA A 328 9.08 30.47 -19.52
C ALA A 328 8.45 29.13 -19.15
N MET A 329 9.06 28.02 -19.58
CA MET A 329 8.60 26.66 -19.24
C MET A 329 7.11 26.40 -19.55
N LYS A 330 6.58 26.96 -20.65
CA LYS A 330 5.15 26.90 -21.07
C LYS A 330 4.17 27.63 -20.14
N MET A 331 4.68 28.53 -19.29
CA MET A 331 3.89 29.37 -18.40
C MET A 331 4.17 30.84 -18.68
N GLU A 332 3.12 31.66 -18.64
CA GLU A 332 3.24 33.11 -18.72
C GLU A 332 3.52 33.72 -17.34
N HIS A 333 4.49 34.61 -17.28
CA HIS A 333 4.94 35.32 -16.10
C HIS A 333 4.79 36.82 -16.32
N VAL A 334 3.85 37.42 -15.59
CA VAL A 334 3.59 38.86 -15.66
C VAL A 334 4.69 39.63 -14.92
N VAL A 335 5.39 40.53 -15.62
CA VAL A 335 6.34 41.48 -15.02
C VAL A 335 5.58 42.74 -14.65
N ARG A 336 5.62 43.10 -13.35
CA ARG A 336 4.88 44.22 -12.77
C ARG A 336 5.79 45.39 -12.41
N ALA A 337 5.25 46.60 -12.42
CA ALA A 337 5.95 47.81 -12.02
C ALA A 337 6.30 47.76 -10.52
N PRO A 338 7.58 47.93 -10.12
CA PRO A 338 7.98 47.93 -8.72
C PRO A 338 7.48 49.17 -7.96
N GLY A 339 7.28 50.29 -8.65
CA GLY A 339 6.81 51.56 -8.11
C GLY A 339 5.90 52.30 -9.08
N SER A 340 5.22 53.34 -8.60
CA SER A 340 4.46 54.25 -9.46
C SER A 340 5.40 55.23 -10.14
N GLY A 341 5.31 55.38 -11.46
CA GLY A 341 6.23 56.22 -12.23
C GLY A 341 5.84 56.33 -13.70
N ALA A 342 6.60 57.08 -14.49
CA ALA A 342 6.46 57.09 -15.95
C ALA A 342 7.49 56.15 -16.58
N VAL A 343 7.09 55.33 -17.54
CA VAL A 343 8.01 54.42 -18.26
C VAL A 343 8.97 55.26 -19.10
N ARG A 344 10.23 55.39 -18.71
CA ARG A 344 11.24 56.18 -19.45
C ARG A 344 11.73 55.43 -20.69
N LEU A 345 12.13 54.17 -20.53
CA LEU A 345 12.66 53.33 -21.59
C LEU A 345 12.08 51.90 -21.50
N LEU A 346 11.79 51.31 -22.65
CA LEU A 346 11.48 49.88 -22.79
C LEU A 346 12.61 49.22 -23.56
N HIS A 347 13.33 48.32 -22.90
CA HIS A 347 14.44 47.58 -23.46
C HIS A 347 14.00 46.25 -24.08
N ALA A 348 12.92 45.66 -23.57
CA ALA A 348 12.37 44.39 -24.03
C ALA A 348 11.52 44.52 -25.30
N ARG A 349 11.71 43.62 -26.27
CA ARG A 349 10.87 43.50 -27.48
C ARG A 349 10.09 42.18 -27.49
N VAL A 350 8.86 42.20 -27.97
CA VAL A 350 8.07 40.96 -28.18
C VAL A 350 8.84 39.99 -29.09
N GLY A 351 8.94 38.73 -28.67
CA GLY A 351 9.72 37.66 -29.31
C GLY A 351 11.17 37.55 -28.85
N GLU A 352 11.69 38.51 -28.08
CA GLU A 352 13.06 38.48 -27.56
C GLU A 352 13.19 37.50 -26.39
N THR A 353 14.29 36.74 -26.34
CA THR A 353 14.60 35.86 -25.21
C THR A 353 15.54 36.58 -24.26
N VAL A 354 15.10 36.75 -23.01
CA VAL A 354 15.82 37.47 -21.96
C VAL A 354 16.26 36.52 -20.86
N GLY A 355 17.40 36.82 -20.22
CA GLY A 355 17.89 36.09 -19.06
C GLY A 355 17.32 36.66 -17.75
N ALA A 356 17.42 35.90 -16.66
CA ALA A 356 17.10 36.43 -15.33
C ALA A 356 18.04 37.61 -15.01
N GLY A 357 17.49 38.73 -14.54
CA GLY A 357 18.23 39.96 -14.23
C GLY A 357 18.46 40.88 -15.43
N THR A 358 18.02 40.53 -16.65
CA THR A 358 18.09 41.44 -17.81
C THR A 358 17.20 42.67 -17.58
N LEU A 359 17.69 43.86 -17.91
CA LEU A 359 16.92 45.11 -17.85
C LEU A 359 15.83 45.09 -18.91
N LEU A 360 14.57 45.22 -18.48
CA LEU A 360 13.39 45.17 -19.35
C LEU A 360 12.78 46.56 -19.59
N ALA A 361 12.74 47.40 -18.56
CA ALA A 361 12.24 48.77 -18.64
C ALA A 361 12.89 49.65 -17.56
N THR A 362 12.80 50.97 -17.69
CA THR A 362 13.18 51.91 -16.62
C THR A 362 12.03 52.89 -16.35
N LEU A 363 11.76 53.18 -15.07
CA LEU A 363 10.69 54.09 -14.62
C LEU A 363 11.27 55.38 -14.01
N ASP A 364 10.69 56.54 -14.31
CA ASP A 364 10.98 57.80 -13.60
C ASP A 364 10.02 57.96 -12.41
N GLU A 365 10.56 58.30 -11.23
CA GLU A 365 9.74 58.58 -10.04
C GLU A 365 8.88 59.84 -10.24
N ILE A 366 7.60 59.73 -9.91
CA ILE A 366 6.70 60.88 -9.75
C ILE A 366 6.22 60.90 -8.30
N THR A 367 6.74 61.82 -7.50
CA THR A 367 6.27 62.06 -6.14
C THR A 367 4.92 62.78 -6.18
N GLY A 368 3.88 62.12 -5.67
CA GLY A 368 2.56 62.71 -5.42
C GLY A 368 1.45 62.13 -6.27
N GLY A 369 0.69 61.19 -5.70
CA GLY A 369 -0.56 60.68 -6.28
C GLY A 369 -1.25 59.71 -5.33
N GLN A 370 -2.39 60.14 -4.78
CA GLN A 370 -3.23 59.48 -3.79
C GLN A 370 -3.36 57.95 -3.95
N GLU A 371 -3.35 57.26 -2.80
CA GLU A 371 -3.78 55.87 -2.62
C GLU A 371 -5.22 55.70 -3.12
N GLY A 372 -5.37 55.44 -4.42
CA GLY A 372 -6.58 54.87 -4.97
C GLY A 372 -6.59 53.39 -4.63
N THR A 373 -7.49 52.97 -3.74
CA THR A 373 -7.78 51.58 -3.42
C THR A 373 -8.05 50.80 -4.71
N GLY A 374 -7.02 50.14 -5.23
CA GLY A 374 -7.19 49.13 -6.26
C GLY A 374 -7.99 48.01 -5.64
N THR A 375 -9.24 47.87 -6.08
CA THR A 375 -9.97 46.62 -5.94
C THR A 375 -9.12 45.56 -6.64
N ALA A 376 -8.27 44.86 -5.88
CA ALA A 376 -8.01 43.47 -6.18
C ALA A 376 -9.40 42.86 -6.27
N GLU A 377 -9.86 42.52 -7.48
CA GLU A 377 -11.03 41.67 -7.63
C GLU A 377 -10.75 40.47 -6.74
N ARG A 378 -11.43 40.41 -5.60
CA ARG A 378 -11.47 39.21 -4.78
C ARG A 378 -12.00 38.18 -5.75
N ALA A 379 -11.14 37.25 -6.17
CA ALA A 379 -11.55 36.12 -6.97
C ALA A 379 -12.73 35.50 -6.22
N ASP A 380 -13.91 35.57 -6.83
CA ASP A 380 -15.12 35.03 -6.24
C ASP A 380 -14.88 33.52 -6.08
N PRO A 381 -14.80 32.99 -4.85
CA PRO A 381 -14.54 31.57 -4.63
C PRO A 381 -15.64 30.70 -5.24
N ASP A 382 -16.81 31.27 -5.52
CA ASP A 382 -17.95 30.59 -6.14
C ASP A 382 -17.94 30.70 -7.68
N ALA A 383 -17.03 31.49 -8.27
CA ALA A 383 -16.93 31.62 -9.73
C ALA A 383 -16.37 30.34 -10.38
N ILE A 384 -17.25 29.62 -11.07
CA ILE A 384 -16.89 28.41 -11.82
C ILE A 384 -16.20 28.80 -13.13
N ARG A 385 -14.91 28.51 -13.23
CA ARG A 385 -14.13 28.71 -14.45
C ARG A 385 -14.62 27.79 -15.59
N PRO A 386 -14.43 28.15 -16.88
CA PRO A 386 -14.86 27.32 -18.00
C PRO A 386 -14.29 25.89 -17.99
N ASP A 387 -13.03 25.71 -17.58
CA ASP A 387 -12.38 24.40 -17.46
C ASP A 387 -13.00 23.56 -16.33
N LEU A 388 -13.28 24.19 -15.17
CA LEU A 388 -13.99 23.54 -14.07
C LEU A 388 -15.43 23.21 -14.46
N ALA A 389 -16.12 24.09 -15.18
CA ALA A 389 -17.47 23.85 -15.69
C ALA A 389 -17.50 22.62 -16.62
N GLU A 390 -16.48 22.45 -17.47
CA GLU A 390 -16.34 21.25 -18.30
C GLU A 390 -16.18 19.99 -17.44
N VAL A 391 -15.32 20.01 -16.42
CA VAL A 391 -15.13 18.87 -15.50
C VAL A 391 -16.43 18.54 -14.77
N VAL A 392 -17.10 19.54 -14.18
CA VAL A 392 -18.40 19.36 -13.50
C VAL A 392 -19.43 18.77 -14.47
N HIS A 393 -19.50 19.29 -15.70
CA HIS A 393 -20.40 18.78 -16.72
C HIS A 393 -20.10 17.32 -17.08
N ARG A 394 -18.83 16.95 -17.31
CA ARG A 394 -18.48 15.56 -17.65
C ARG A 394 -18.74 14.60 -16.48
N HIS A 395 -18.50 15.01 -15.24
CA HIS A 395 -18.81 14.20 -14.07
C HIS A 395 -20.32 14.02 -13.87
N SER A 396 -21.12 15.03 -14.22
CA SER A 396 -22.58 15.01 -14.04
C SER A 396 -23.25 13.79 -14.69
N PHE A 397 -22.78 13.34 -15.86
CA PHE A 397 -23.33 12.18 -16.58
C PHE A 397 -23.20 10.86 -15.82
N GLY A 398 -22.28 10.76 -14.86
CA GLY A 398 -22.11 9.58 -14.02
C GLY A 398 -23.03 9.55 -12.81
N LEU A 399 -23.66 10.67 -12.43
CA LEU A 399 -24.46 10.82 -11.21
C LEU A 399 -25.91 10.36 -11.43
N ASP A 400 -26.49 9.72 -10.41
CA ASP A 400 -27.84 9.16 -10.49
C ASP A 400 -28.92 10.22 -10.78
N GLU A 401 -28.78 11.42 -10.18
CA GLU A 401 -29.69 12.57 -10.40
C GLU A 401 -29.78 12.99 -11.88
N ASN A 402 -28.74 12.73 -12.67
CA ASN A 402 -28.68 13.06 -14.10
C ASN A 402 -28.95 11.85 -15.01
N ARG A 403 -29.40 10.73 -14.43
CA ARG A 403 -29.73 9.47 -15.15
C ARG A 403 -31.13 8.94 -14.77
N PRO A 404 -32.19 9.78 -14.76
CA PRO A 404 -33.48 9.43 -14.16
C PRO A 404 -34.14 8.19 -14.79
N GLU A 405 -33.99 7.97 -16.10
CA GLU A 405 -34.55 6.79 -16.76
C GLU A 405 -33.88 5.48 -16.31
N ALA A 406 -32.55 5.48 -16.18
CA ALA A 406 -31.80 4.32 -15.73
C ALA A 406 -32.09 4.01 -14.25
N VAL A 407 -32.15 5.04 -13.42
CA VAL A 407 -32.50 4.95 -12.00
C VAL A 407 -33.93 4.43 -11.83
N ALA A 408 -34.91 5.03 -12.50
CA ALA A 408 -36.30 4.59 -12.44
C ALA A 408 -36.47 3.14 -12.90
N LYS A 409 -35.74 2.72 -13.94
CA LYS A 409 -35.74 1.31 -14.38
C LYS A 409 -35.20 0.38 -13.31
N ARG A 410 -34.11 0.73 -12.61
CA ARG A 410 -33.59 -0.07 -11.48
C ARG A 410 -34.59 -0.15 -10.33
N HIS A 411 -35.11 0.99 -9.88
CA HIS A 411 -36.07 1.04 -8.78
C HIS A 411 -37.38 0.30 -9.11
N SER A 412 -37.83 0.30 -10.37
CA SER A 412 -39.01 -0.48 -10.80
C SER A 412 -38.85 -1.99 -10.64
N LEU A 413 -37.60 -2.48 -10.59
CA LEU A 413 -37.26 -3.87 -10.32
C LEU A 413 -37.02 -4.13 -8.83
N GLY A 414 -37.25 -3.15 -7.97
CA GLY A 414 -36.96 -3.23 -6.53
C GLY A 414 -35.47 -3.25 -6.21
N ARG A 415 -34.61 -2.79 -7.13
CA ARG A 415 -33.15 -2.81 -6.98
C ARG A 415 -32.56 -1.41 -6.86
N ARG A 416 -31.49 -1.30 -6.08
CA ARG A 416 -30.67 -0.10 -5.94
C ARG A 416 -29.74 0.09 -7.14
N THR A 417 -29.25 1.30 -7.30
CA THR A 417 -28.16 1.62 -8.22
C THR A 417 -26.80 1.21 -7.63
N ALA A 418 -25.77 1.15 -8.48
CA ALA A 418 -24.40 0.93 -8.02
C ALA A 418 -23.94 1.97 -6.99
N ARG A 419 -24.35 3.24 -7.16
CA ARG A 419 -23.97 4.35 -6.28
C ARG A 419 -24.76 4.35 -4.96
N GLU A 420 -26.04 3.99 -4.98
CA GLU A 420 -26.85 3.81 -3.76
C GLU A 420 -26.24 2.74 -2.85
N ASN A 421 -25.80 1.60 -3.42
CA ASN A 421 -25.13 0.55 -2.66
C ASN A 421 -23.78 1.00 -2.09
N ILE A 422 -22.98 1.76 -2.84
CA ILE A 422 -21.70 2.31 -2.35
C ILE A 422 -21.95 3.33 -1.23
N ALA A 423 -22.97 4.19 -1.37
CA ALA A 423 -23.29 5.22 -0.39
C ALA A 423 -23.82 4.63 0.93
N ASP A 424 -24.55 3.52 0.90
CA ASP A 424 -25.00 2.80 2.11
C ASP A 424 -23.83 2.05 2.79
N LEU A 425 -22.90 1.51 2.00
CA LEU A 425 -21.72 0.82 2.51
C LEU A 425 -20.75 1.79 3.19
N CYS A 426 -20.36 2.86 2.50
CA CYS A 426 -19.32 3.76 2.96
C CYS A 426 -19.84 4.73 4.03
N ASP A 427 -18.97 5.12 4.95
CA ASP A 427 -19.25 6.19 5.88
C ASP A 427 -19.49 7.50 5.11
N PRO A 428 -20.45 8.35 5.55
CA PRO A 428 -20.84 9.55 4.81
C PRO A 428 -19.66 10.45 4.44
N GLY A 429 -19.56 10.80 3.16
CA GLY A 429 -18.53 11.71 2.64
C GLY A 429 -17.12 11.10 2.50
N THR A 430 -16.94 9.80 2.72
CA THR A 430 -15.61 9.17 2.66
C THR A 430 -15.26 8.56 1.30
N PHE A 431 -16.26 8.27 0.45
CA PHE A 431 -16.03 7.63 -0.84
C PHE A 431 -15.36 8.60 -1.83
N THR A 432 -14.17 8.22 -2.30
CA THR A 432 -13.41 8.91 -3.34
C THR A 432 -13.36 8.04 -4.58
N GLU A 433 -14.04 8.47 -5.65
CA GLU A 433 -14.17 7.69 -6.88
C GLU A 433 -12.92 7.83 -7.77
N PHE A 434 -12.49 6.70 -8.35
CA PHE A 434 -11.38 6.60 -9.29
C PHE A 434 -11.92 6.31 -10.70
N GLY A 435 -11.43 7.05 -11.69
CA GLY A 435 -11.78 6.83 -13.09
C GLY A 435 -13.26 7.06 -13.42
N ALA A 436 -13.92 8.01 -12.75
CA ALA A 436 -15.33 8.34 -12.96
C ALA A 436 -15.64 8.75 -14.43
N LEU A 437 -14.68 9.42 -15.07
CA LEU A 437 -14.78 9.89 -16.46
C LEU A 437 -14.39 8.83 -17.51
N ALA A 438 -14.14 7.58 -17.11
CA ALA A 438 -13.87 6.50 -18.05
C ALA A 438 -15.11 6.23 -18.92
N ILE A 439 -14.87 5.86 -20.18
CA ILE A 439 -15.90 5.50 -21.16
C ILE A 439 -15.55 4.16 -21.78
N ALA A 440 -16.54 3.45 -22.33
CA ALA A 440 -16.31 2.20 -23.02
C ALA A 440 -15.35 2.37 -24.21
N ALA A 441 -14.49 1.38 -24.44
CA ALA A 441 -13.45 1.37 -25.47
C ALA A 441 -14.02 1.11 -26.87
N GLN A 442 -15.03 1.87 -27.30
CA GLN A 442 -15.84 1.62 -28.51
C GLN A 442 -15.86 2.80 -29.49
N ARG A 443 -14.83 3.65 -29.52
CA ARG A 443 -14.79 4.87 -30.35
C ARG A 443 -14.82 4.59 -31.85
N ARG A 444 -14.50 3.36 -32.30
CA ARG A 444 -14.65 2.98 -33.73
C ARG A 444 -16.09 2.59 -34.10
N ARG A 445 -16.98 2.41 -33.13
CA ARG A 445 -18.39 2.00 -33.34
C ARG A 445 -19.40 3.07 -32.93
N ARG A 446 -19.06 3.90 -31.95
CA ARG A 446 -19.96 4.88 -31.34
C ARG A 446 -19.27 6.25 -31.29
N SER A 447 -20.05 7.33 -31.36
CA SER A 447 -19.49 8.68 -31.23
C SER A 447 -18.99 8.93 -29.81
N LEU A 448 -18.04 9.86 -29.65
CA LEU A 448 -17.51 10.20 -28.34
C LEU A 448 -18.59 10.72 -27.38
N ASP A 449 -19.50 11.57 -27.88
CA ASP A 449 -20.59 12.15 -27.08
C ASP A 449 -21.56 11.09 -26.57
N ASP A 450 -21.90 10.11 -27.42
CA ASP A 450 -22.74 8.97 -27.04
C ASP A 450 -22.06 8.10 -25.97
N LEU A 451 -20.74 7.85 -26.11
CA LEU A 451 -19.97 7.11 -25.11
C LEU A 451 -19.90 7.83 -23.77
N ILE A 452 -19.68 9.15 -23.76
CA ILE A 452 -19.66 9.95 -22.54
C ILE A 452 -21.00 9.86 -21.80
N ARG A 453 -22.13 9.92 -22.52
CA ARG A 453 -23.46 9.89 -21.92
C ARG A 453 -23.93 8.49 -21.51
N SER A 454 -23.66 7.49 -22.33
CA SER A 454 -24.25 6.14 -22.17
C SER A 454 -23.32 5.11 -21.55
N THR A 455 -22.02 5.42 -21.41
CA THR A 455 -21.04 4.51 -20.81
C THR A 455 -20.23 5.14 -19.66
N PRO A 456 -20.89 5.86 -18.72
CA PRO A 456 -20.18 6.49 -17.61
C PRO A 456 -19.40 5.45 -16.81
N ALA A 457 -18.20 5.83 -16.38
CA ALA A 457 -17.28 4.99 -15.62
C ALA A 457 -16.94 3.62 -16.27
N ASP A 458 -17.22 3.43 -17.57
CA ASP A 458 -17.23 2.15 -18.28
C ASP A 458 -18.04 1.04 -17.57
N GLY A 459 -19.14 1.43 -16.91
CA GLY A 459 -20.04 0.51 -16.20
C GLY A 459 -19.45 -0.10 -14.94
N MET A 460 -18.45 0.54 -14.33
CA MET A 460 -17.92 0.12 -13.04
C MET A 460 -17.53 1.32 -12.19
N VAL A 461 -18.24 1.54 -11.09
CA VAL A 461 -17.92 2.57 -10.09
C VAL A 461 -16.90 1.98 -9.14
N THR A 462 -15.74 2.63 -9.02
CA THR A 462 -14.61 2.13 -8.23
C THR A 462 -14.02 3.25 -7.41
N GLY A 463 -13.54 2.95 -6.20
CA GLY A 463 -12.85 3.94 -5.40
C GLY A 463 -12.42 3.42 -4.03
N THR A 464 -12.03 4.35 -3.17
CA THR A 464 -11.76 4.09 -1.75
C THR A 464 -12.77 4.79 -0.88
N GLY A 465 -13.26 4.14 0.16
CA GLY A 465 -14.10 4.74 1.19
C GLY A 465 -13.74 4.20 2.57
N SER A 466 -14.47 4.59 3.60
CA SER A 466 -14.34 4.02 4.95
C SER A 466 -15.57 3.23 5.32
N VAL A 467 -15.40 2.15 6.09
CA VAL A 467 -16.48 1.42 6.75
C VAL A 467 -16.15 1.36 8.24
N ASP A 468 -17.00 1.95 9.06
CA ASP A 468 -16.83 2.05 10.52
C ASP A 468 -15.46 2.70 10.87
N GLY A 469 -15.10 3.75 10.13
CA GLY A 469 -13.87 4.54 10.31
C GLY A 469 -12.60 3.89 9.75
N ARG A 470 -12.69 2.72 9.09
CA ARG A 470 -11.53 2.01 8.52
C ARG A 470 -11.57 2.04 6.99
N PRO A 471 -10.45 2.35 6.31
CA PRO A 471 -10.41 2.46 4.86
C PRO A 471 -10.60 1.11 4.18
N CYS A 472 -11.29 1.10 3.03
CA CYS A 472 -11.49 -0.05 2.16
C CYS A 472 -11.51 0.37 0.69
N VAL A 473 -11.27 -0.59 -0.20
CA VAL A 473 -11.53 -0.47 -1.63
C VAL A 473 -12.96 -0.94 -1.90
N VAL A 474 -13.70 -0.17 -2.70
CA VAL A 474 -15.06 -0.51 -3.11
C VAL A 474 -15.14 -0.52 -4.64
N MET A 475 -15.72 -1.59 -5.16
CA MET A 475 -15.92 -1.82 -6.59
C MET A 475 -17.35 -2.27 -6.83
N SER A 476 -18.06 -1.60 -7.73
CA SER A 476 -19.45 -1.93 -8.04
C SER A 476 -19.67 -1.88 -9.55
N TYR A 477 -20.06 -3.00 -10.14
CA TYR A 477 -20.50 -3.01 -11.52
C TYR A 477 -21.87 -2.34 -11.64
N ASP A 478 -21.99 -1.42 -12.59
CA ASP A 478 -23.26 -0.74 -12.88
C ASP A 478 -24.00 -1.51 -13.98
N TYR A 479 -24.98 -2.32 -13.57
CA TYR A 479 -25.79 -3.10 -14.50
C TYR A 479 -26.54 -2.23 -15.54
N THR A 480 -26.79 -0.96 -15.24
CA THR A 480 -27.46 -0.05 -16.18
C THR A 480 -26.56 0.34 -17.37
N VAL A 481 -25.26 0.12 -17.27
CA VAL A 481 -24.29 0.37 -18.34
C VAL A 481 -23.83 -0.95 -18.93
N LEU A 482 -24.28 -1.24 -20.16
CA LEU A 482 -23.88 -2.42 -20.92
C LEU A 482 -24.00 -3.73 -20.11
N ALA A 483 -25.07 -3.84 -19.31
CA ALA A 483 -25.39 -4.99 -18.45
C ALA A 483 -24.27 -5.37 -17.45
N GLY A 484 -23.49 -4.38 -16.98
CA GLY A 484 -22.40 -4.62 -16.01
C GLY A 484 -21.28 -5.51 -16.55
N THR A 485 -21.11 -5.54 -17.88
CA THR A 485 -20.09 -6.37 -18.54
C THR A 485 -18.68 -5.80 -18.41
N GLN A 486 -17.69 -6.69 -18.40
CA GLN A 486 -16.28 -6.32 -18.29
C GLN A 486 -15.73 -5.86 -19.64
N GLY A 487 -15.18 -4.65 -19.67
CA GLY A 487 -14.59 -4.00 -20.85
C GLY A 487 -13.14 -3.58 -20.57
N LEU A 488 -12.45 -3.07 -21.59
CA LEU A 488 -11.03 -2.71 -21.47
C LEU A 488 -10.76 -1.69 -20.36
N GLN A 489 -11.58 -0.64 -20.24
CA GLN A 489 -11.31 0.42 -19.26
C GLN A 489 -11.71 -0.02 -17.85
N ASN A 490 -12.84 -0.71 -17.68
CA ASN A 490 -13.20 -1.21 -16.36
C ASN A 490 -12.27 -2.32 -15.85
N HIS A 491 -11.64 -3.13 -16.70
CA HIS A 491 -10.51 -3.99 -16.30
C HIS A 491 -9.33 -3.18 -15.75
N ARG A 492 -8.92 -2.10 -16.43
CA ARG A 492 -7.85 -1.20 -15.93
C ARG A 492 -8.21 -0.54 -14.60
N LYS A 493 -9.47 -0.14 -14.43
CA LYS A 493 -9.97 0.41 -13.16
C LYS A 493 -9.91 -0.65 -12.05
N THR A 494 -10.36 -1.86 -12.34
CA THR A 494 -10.30 -2.99 -11.39
C THR A 494 -8.86 -3.28 -11.00
N ASP A 495 -7.95 -3.41 -11.97
CA ASP A 495 -6.53 -3.67 -11.72
C ASP A 495 -5.92 -2.58 -10.83
N ARG A 496 -6.24 -1.31 -11.09
CA ARG A 496 -5.77 -0.19 -10.29
C ARG A 496 -6.27 -0.25 -8.84
N MET A 497 -7.52 -0.66 -8.63
CA MET A 497 -8.09 -0.82 -7.29
C MET A 497 -7.49 -2.00 -6.54
N LEU A 498 -7.29 -3.13 -7.21
CA LEU A 498 -6.67 -4.31 -6.62
C LEU A 498 -5.19 -4.05 -6.26
N GLU A 499 -4.46 -3.30 -7.10
CA GLU A 499 -3.12 -2.81 -6.76
C GLU A 499 -3.11 -1.95 -5.49
N LEU A 500 -4.09 -1.06 -5.36
CA LEU A 500 -4.21 -0.19 -4.20
C LEU A 500 -4.52 -0.99 -2.93
N ALA A 501 -5.43 -1.97 -3.03
CA ALA A 501 -5.76 -2.89 -1.95
C ALA A 501 -4.53 -3.69 -1.50
N GLU A 502 -3.74 -4.20 -2.45
CA GLU A 502 -2.52 -4.95 -2.17
C GLU A 502 -1.46 -4.07 -1.47
N GLN A 503 -1.16 -2.90 -2.04
CA GLN A 503 -0.12 -1.99 -1.56
C GLN A 503 -0.41 -1.41 -0.17
N ARG A 504 -1.68 -1.13 0.12
CA ARG A 504 -2.11 -0.49 1.36
C ARG A 504 -2.76 -1.45 2.35
N ARG A 505 -2.81 -2.75 2.03
CA ARG A 505 -3.49 -3.78 2.82
C ARG A 505 -4.94 -3.42 3.17
N LEU A 506 -5.69 -2.93 2.17
CA LEU A 506 -7.08 -2.51 2.35
C LEU A 506 -8.04 -3.67 2.02
N PRO A 507 -9.08 -3.92 2.84
CA PRO A 507 -10.17 -4.81 2.47
C PRO A 507 -10.83 -4.39 1.16
N VAL A 508 -11.39 -5.36 0.43
CA VAL A 508 -12.09 -5.12 -0.83
C VAL A 508 -13.55 -5.52 -0.70
N VAL A 509 -14.46 -4.62 -1.06
CA VAL A 509 -15.89 -4.91 -1.22
C VAL A 509 -16.26 -4.81 -2.70
N LEU A 510 -16.69 -5.95 -3.26
CA LEU A 510 -17.12 -6.09 -4.64
C LEU A 510 -18.62 -6.30 -4.70
N PHE A 511 -19.36 -5.36 -5.29
CA PHE A 511 -20.72 -5.58 -5.76
C PHE A 511 -20.66 -6.15 -7.18
N ALA A 512 -20.76 -7.46 -7.29
CA ALA A 512 -20.73 -8.19 -8.54
C ALA A 512 -22.14 -8.28 -9.12
N GLU A 513 -22.38 -7.62 -10.26
CA GLU A 513 -23.60 -7.77 -11.05
C GLU A 513 -23.24 -7.54 -12.52
N GLY A 514 -23.44 -8.55 -13.38
CA GLY A 514 -23.22 -8.45 -14.81
C GLY A 514 -22.74 -9.74 -15.48
N GLY A 515 -22.29 -9.59 -16.73
CA GLY A 515 -21.77 -10.66 -17.57
C GLY A 515 -20.27 -10.56 -17.88
N GLY A 516 -19.79 -11.42 -18.77
CA GLY A 516 -18.37 -11.53 -19.11
C GLY A 516 -17.83 -10.46 -20.06
N GLY A 517 -16.61 -10.72 -20.56
CA GLY A 517 -15.84 -9.82 -21.42
C GLY A 517 -16.63 -9.30 -22.63
N ARG A 518 -16.43 -8.02 -22.96
CA ARG A 518 -17.20 -7.29 -23.96
C ARG A 518 -16.57 -7.40 -25.36
N PRO A 519 -17.14 -8.19 -26.30
CA PRO A 519 -16.56 -8.34 -27.65
C PRO A 519 -16.70 -7.08 -28.51
N GLY A 520 -17.51 -6.13 -28.05
CA GLY A 520 -17.78 -4.88 -28.76
C GLY A 520 -16.69 -3.82 -28.62
N ASP A 521 -15.67 -4.04 -27.80
CA ASP A 521 -14.57 -3.09 -27.59
C ASP A 521 -13.63 -3.07 -28.80
N THR A 522 -13.42 -1.88 -29.34
CA THR A 522 -12.69 -1.62 -30.59
C THR A 522 -11.42 -0.81 -30.43
N ASP A 523 -11.23 -0.15 -29.29
CA ASP A 523 -10.09 0.74 -29.03
C ASP A 523 -8.90 -0.05 -28.47
N THR A 524 -8.71 -1.27 -28.98
CA THR A 524 -7.73 -2.22 -28.48
C THR A 524 -7.07 -2.94 -29.65
N THR A 525 -5.83 -3.36 -29.44
CA THR A 525 -5.11 -4.32 -30.30
C THR A 525 -5.15 -5.73 -29.72
N ALA A 526 -5.76 -5.92 -28.54
CA ALA A 526 -5.85 -7.23 -27.92
C ALA A 526 -6.71 -8.15 -28.79
N VAL A 527 -6.20 -9.35 -29.03
CA VAL A 527 -6.88 -10.37 -29.84
C VAL A 527 -7.83 -11.20 -28.97
N ALA A 528 -7.36 -11.66 -27.82
CA ALA A 528 -8.13 -12.52 -26.91
C ALA A 528 -8.28 -11.96 -25.49
N GLY A 529 -7.42 -11.02 -25.07
CA GLY A 529 -7.46 -10.46 -23.71
C GLY A 529 -7.15 -11.48 -22.60
N LEU A 530 -6.42 -12.57 -22.90
CA LEU A 530 -6.04 -13.58 -21.92
C LEU A 530 -4.91 -13.11 -20.98
N ASP A 531 -4.29 -11.97 -21.30
CA ASP A 531 -3.25 -11.30 -20.54
C ASP A 531 -3.81 -10.31 -19.48
N VAL A 532 -5.13 -10.20 -19.34
CA VAL A 532 -5.74 -9.38 -18.29
C VAL A 532 -5.32 -9.88 -16.91
N THR A 533 -4.85 -8.95 -16.07
CA THR A 533 -4.28 -9.31 -14.76
C THR A 533 -5.32 -9.39 -13.65
N THR A 534 -6.55 -8.93 -13.90
CA THR A 534 -7.61 -8.74 -12.90
C THR A 534 -7.89 -9.96 -12.05
N PHE A 535 -8.13 -11.11 -12.68
CA PHE A 535 -8.47 -12.33 -11.96
C PHE A 535 -7.29 -12.84 -11.13
N GLY A 536 -6.08 -12.79 -11.68
CA GLY A 536 -4.86 -13.15 -10.95
C GLY A 536 -4.57 -12.22 -9.77
N ARG A 537 -4.82 -10.92 -9.92
CA ARG A 537 -4.69 -9.93 -8.84
C ARG A 537 -5.72 -10.14 -7.74
N MET A 538 -6.99 -10.38 -8.09
CA MET A 538 -8.02 -10.70 -7.12
C MET A 538 -7.66 -11.96 -6.32
N GLY A 539 -7.22 -13.02 -7.02
CA GLY A 539 -6.78 -14.26 -6.37
C GLY A 539 -5.58 -14.07 -5.43
N ARG A 540 -4.62 -13.20 -5.77
CA ARG A 540 -3.46 -12.88 -4.91
C ARG A 540 -3.83 -12.18 -3.61
N LEU A 541 -4.98 -11.53 -3.54
CA LEU A 541 -5.44 -10.86 -2.31
C LEU A 541 -6.01 -11.84 -1.28
N SER A 542 -6.36 -13.07 -1.68
CA SER A 542 -6.84 -14.11 -0.76
C SER A 542 -5.83 -14.33 0.38
N GLY A 543 -6.33 -14.37 1.61
CA GLY A 543 -5.50 -14.49 2.82
C GLY A 543 -4.64 -13.26 3.17
N THR A 544 -4.65 -12.22 2.33
CA THR A 544 -3.86 -10.99 2.53
C THR A 544 -4.73 -9.85 3.05
N VAL A 545 -5.91 -9.66 2.48
CA VAL A 545 -6.92 -8.67 2.92
C VAL A 545 -8.30 -9.31 2.87
N PRO A 546 -9.26 -8.90 3.73
CA PRO A 546 -10.63 -9.42 3.65
C PRO A 546 -11.28 -9.07 2.32
N LEU A 547 -11.83 -10.09 1.64
CA LEU A 547 -12.53 -9.96 0.36
C LEU A 547 -14.03 -10.24 0.54
N VAL A 548 -14.85 -9.22 0.32
CA VAL A 548 -16.31 -9.31 0.44
C VAL A 548 -16.95 -9.23 -0.94
N GLY A 549 -17.71 -10.26 -1.29
CA GLY A 549 -18.53 -10.31 -2.49
C GLY A 549 -19.99 -10.11 -2.15
N VAL A 550 -20.64 -9.15 -2.80
CA VAL A 550 -22.08 -8.93 -2.74
C VAL A 550 -22.65 -9.13 -4.14
N VAL A 551 -23.73 -9.90 -4.25
CA VAL A 551 -24.41 -10.13 -5.52
C VAL A 551 -25.91 -9.93 -5.36
N SER A 552 -26.46 -9.11 -6.26
CA SER A 552 -27.89 -8.97 -6.50
C SER A 552 -28.14 -9.17 -7.99
N GLY A 553 -29.18 -9.92 -8.34
CA GLY A 553 -29.45 -10.28 -9.73
C GLY A 553 -28.38 -11.15 -10.38
N ARG A 554 -27.92 -10.78 -11.58
CA ARG A 554 -27.22 -11.70 -12.48
C ARG A 554 -25.71 -11.53 -12.35
N CYS A 555 -24.98 -12.59 -12.03
CA CYS A 555 -23.52 -12.58 -11.95
C CYS A 555 -22.93 -13.76 -12.72
N PHE A 556 -22.41 -13.49 -13.92
CA PHE A 556 -21.89 -14.53 -14.81
C PHE A 556 -20.44 -14.28 -15.25
N ALA A 557 -19.80 -15.35 -15.73
CA ALA A 557 -18.49 -15.30 -16.38
C ALA A 557 -17.41 -14.67 -15.48
N GLY A 558 -16.72 -13.63 -15.96
CA GLY A 558 -15.65 -13.00 -15.18
C GLY A 558 -16.13 -12.30 -13.91
N ASN A 559 -17.37 -11.82 -13.84
CA ASN A 559 -17.94 -11.29 -12.60
C ASN A 559 -18.09 -12.40 -11.55
N ALA A 560 -18.56 -13.59 -11.97
CA ALA A 560 -18.65 -14.77 -11.12
C ALA A 560 -17.27 -15.29 -10.70
N ALA A 561 -16.27 -15.19 -11.58
CA ALA A 561 -14.89 -15.55 -11.25
C ALA A 561 -14.31 -14.64 -10.15
N LEU A 562 -14.54 -13.33 -10.23
CA LEU A 562 -14.13 -12.39 -9.17
C LEU A 562 -14.86 -12.66 -7.86
N LEU A 563 -16.17 -12.91 -7.94
CA LEU A 563 -17.00 -13.24 -6.78
C LEU A 563 -16.53 -14.52 -6.08
N GLY A 564 -16.18 -15.55 -6.86
CA GLY A 564 -15.68 -16.82 -6.32
C GLY A 564 -14.29 -16.74 -5.67
N CYS A 565 -13.56 -15.64 -5.88
CA CYS A 565 -12.32 -15.36 -5.16
C CYS A 565 -12.54 -14.65 -3.80
N CYS A 566 -13.76 -14.24 -3.47
CA CYS A 566 -14.06 -13.58 -2.20
C CYS A 566 -14.06 -14.57 -1.01
N ASP A 567 -13.75 -14.06 0.18
CA ASP A 567 -13.81 -14.83 1.43
C ASP A 567 -15.25 -15.09 1.87
N VAL A 568 -16.16 -14.16 1.53
CA VAL A 568 -17.59 -14.26 1.79
C VAL A 568 -18.38 -13.80 0.58
N VAL A 569 -19.42 -14.55 0.23
CA VAL A 569 -20.42 -14.20 -0.78
C VAL A 569 -21.77 -13.99 -0.10
N ILE A 570 -22.28 -12.76 -0.24
CA ILE A 570 -23.56 -12.32 0.29
C ILE A 570 -24.51 -12.13 -0.89
N ALA A 571 -25.66 -12.81 -0.87
CA ALA A 571 -26.54 -12.86 -2.03
C ALA A 571 -28.02 -12.63 -1.68
N THR A 572 -28.70 -11.84 -2.51
CA THR A 572 -30.15 -11.62 -2.43
C THR A 572 -30.94 -12.79 -3.06
N PRO A 573 -32.26 -12.93 -2.79
CA PRO A 573 -33.05 -14.08 -3.22
C PRO A 573 -33.13 -14.26 -4.75
N ASP A 574 -33.02 -13.16 -5.49
CA ASP A 574 -33.09 -13.10 -6.95
C ASP A 574 -31.72 -13.28 -7.63
N ALA A 575 -30.66 -13.54 -6.87
CA ALA A 575 -29.33 -13.70 -7.43
C ALA A 575 -29.14 -15.02 -8.19
N THR A 576 -28.42 -14.95 -9.30
CA THR A 576 -28.07 -16.07 -10.17
C THR A 576 -26.59 -16.01 -10.47
N ILE A 577 -25.83 -17.03 -10.08
CA ILE A 577 -24.36 -17.02 -10.12
C ILE A 577 -23.88 -18.14 -11.03
N GLY A 578 -23.02 -17.88 -12.01
CA GLY A 578 -22.52 -18.95 -12.87
C GLY A 578 -21.27 -18.61 -13.66
N MET A 579 -20.30 -19.54 -13.70
CA MET A 579 -19.12 -19.39 -14.56
C MET A 579 -19.50 -19.28 -16.04
N GLY A 580 -20.58 -19.96 -16.45
CA GLY A 580 -21.20 -19.84 -17.78
C GLY A 580 -22.46 -18.99 -17.72
N GLY A 581 -22.52 -17.87 -18.43
CA GLY A 581 -23.79 -17.18 -18.68
C GLY A 581 -24.57 -17.81 -19.83
N PRO A 582 -25.87 -17.49 -20.02
CA PRO A 582 -26.71 -18.08 -21.08
C PRO A 582 -26.07 -18.08 -22.47
N ALA A 583 -25.47 -16.95 -22.87
CA ALA A 583 -24.79 -16.83 -24.16
C ALA A 583 -23.58 -17.76 -24.32
N MET A 584 -22.85 -18.06 -23.23
CA MET A 584 -21.71 -18.98 -23.28
C MET A 584 -22.17 -20.44 -23.29
N ILE A 585 -23.27 -20.76 -22.60
CA ILE A 585 -23.88 -22.09 -22.62
C ILE A 585 -24.42 -22.40 -24.02
N GLU A 586 -25.14 -21.45 -24.61
CA GLU A 586 -25.64 -21.56 -25.99
C GLU A 586 -24.48 -21.64 -26.99
N GLY A 587 -23.48 -20.77 -26.87
CA GLY A 587 -22.29 -20.79 -27.73
C GLY A 587 -21.48 -22.08 -27.62
N GLY A 588 -21.54 -22.78 -26.48
CA GLY A 588 -20.96 -24.11 -26.27
C GLY A 588 -21.82 -25.27 -26.78
N GLY A 589 -23.02 -25.01 -27.33
CA GLY A 589 -23.93 -26.04 -27.83
C GLY A 589 -24.64 -26.84 -26.75
N LEU A 590 -24.75 -26.30 -25.52
CA LEU A 590 -25.33 -27.00 -24.37
C LEU A 590 -26.83 -26.72 -24.15
N GLY A 591 -27.45 -25.97 -25.08
CA GLY A 591 -28.85 -25.56 -25.02
C GLY A 591 -29.01 -24.08 -24.68
N VAL A 592 -30.27 -23.64 -24.64
CA VAL A 592 -30.66 -22.26 -24.35
C VAL A 592 -31.39 -22.25 -23.02
N TYR A 593 -30.93 -21.41 -22.10
CA TYR A 593 -31.47 -21.30 -20.75
C TYR A 593 -31.74 -19.85 -20.41
N ARG A 594 -32.71 -19.62 -19.55
CA ARG A 594 -32.93 -18.30 -18.95
C ARG A 594 -31.83 -18.04 -17.92
N PRO A 595 -31.46 -16.76 -17.69
CA PRO A 595 -30.53 -16.40 -16.62
C PRO A 595 -30.93 -16.98 -15.26
N GLU A 596 -32.24 -17.04 -14.97
CA GLU A 596 -32.79 -17.54 -13.71
C GLU A 596 -32.57 -19.05 -13.49
N GLU A 597 -32.30 -19.80 -14.56
CA GLU A 597 -32.01 -21.24 -14.49
C GLU A 597 -30.51 -21.51 -14.23
N VAL A 598 -29.66 -20.49 -14.38
CA VAL A 598 -28.21 -20.62 -14.28
C VAL A 598 -27.75 -20.24 -12.87
N GLY A 599 -27.58 -21.26 -12.04
CA GLY A 599 -27.10 -21.13 -10.67
C GLY A 599 -27.98 -20.28 -9.75
N PRO A 600 -29.27 -20.65 -9.59
CA PRO A 600 -30.17 -20.00 -8.63
C PRO A 600 -29.70 -20.23 -7.19
N LEU A 601 -30.15 -19.39 -6.24
CA LEU A 601 -29.80 -19.54 -4.82
C LEU A 601 -30.15 -20.91 -4.22
N SER A 602 -31.21 -21.56 -4.72
CA SER A 602 -31.58 -22.92 -4.31
C SER A 602 -30.51 -23.97 -4.63
N VAL A 603 -29.55 -23.64 -5.50
CA VAL A 603 -28.36 -24.44 -5.82
C VAL A 603 -27.12 -23.88 -5.12
N GLN A 604 -26.96 -22.56 -5.13
CA GLN A 604 -25.72 -21.90 -4.65
C GLN A 604 -25.58 -21.83 -3.12
N VAL A 605 -26.70 -21.89 -2.38
CA VAL A 605 -26.64 -21.97 -0.92
C VAL A 605 -26.27 -23.40 -0.46
N PRO A 606 -26.93 -24.48 -0.96
CA PRO A 606 -26.58 -25.83 -0.53
C PRO A 606 -25.20 -26.32 -0.97
N ASN A 607 -24.60 -25.75 -2.01
CA ASN A 607 -23.27 -26.14 -2.49
C ASN A 607 -22.12 -25.28 -1.90
N GLY A 608 -22.43 -24.29 -1.06
CA GLY A 608 -21.44 -23.49 -0.35
C GLY A 608 -20.85 -22.31 -1.13
N VAL A 609 -21.37 -21.99 -2.33
CA VAL A 609 -20.97 -20.79 -3.10
C VAL A 609 -21.46 -19.51 -2.43
N VAL A 610 -22.67 -19.53 -1.86
CA VAL A 610 -23.22 -18.41 -1.09
C VAL A 610 -23.02 -18.68 0.40
N ASP A 611 -22.26 -17.80 1.06
CA ASP A 611 -22.02 -17.88 2.50
C ASP A 611 -23.19 -17.32 3.30
N VAL A 612 -23.80 -16.22 2.86
CA VAL A 612 -24.93 -15.57 3.54
C VAL A 612 -26.01 -15.19 2.55
N ALA A 613 -27.17 -15.85 2.63
CA ALA A 613 -28.37 -15.42 1.92
C ALA A 613 -29.09 -14.33 2.74
N VAL A 614 -29.46 -13.25 2.08
CA VAL A 614 -30.11 -12.07 2.70
C VAL A 614 -31.41 -11.73 1.98
N ALA A 615 -32.28 -10.93 2.59
CA ALA A 615 -33.57 -10.57 2.03
C ALA A 615 -33.45 -9.57 0.86
N ASP A 616 -32.56 -8.58 0.98
CA ASP A 616 -32.40 -7.49 0.02
C ASP A 616 -30.98 -6.88 0.05
N GLU A 617 -30.75 -5.89 -0.82
CA GLU A 617 -29.46 -5.20 -0.93
C GLU A 617 -29.09 -4.38 0.32
N ALA A 618 -30.08 -3.90 1.09
CA ALA A 618 -29.82 -3.16 2.33
C ALA A 618 -29.27 -4.08 3.41
N GLU A 619 -29.88 -5.25 3.57
CA GLU A 619 -29.35 -6.30 4.43
C GLU A 619 -28.00 -6.79 3.94
N ALA A 620 -27.78 -6.91 2.62
CA ALA A 620 -26.48 -7.29 2.07
C ALA A 620 -25.37 -6.34 2.53
N VAL A 621 -25.61 -5.03 2.45
CA VAL A 621 -24.68 -4.00 2.92
C VAL A 621 -24.45 -4.10 4.44
N ARG A 622 -25.52 -4.26 5.23
CA ARG A 622 -25.40 -4.43 6.69
C ARG A 622 -24.56 -5.66 7.05
N VAL A 623 -24.74 -6.78 6.36
CA VAL A 623 -23.94 -7.99 6.54
C VAL A 623 -22.48 -7.77 6.10
N ALA A 624 -22.23 -7.07 4.99
CA ALA A 624 -20.88 -6.72 4.55
C ALA A 624 -20.13 -5.87 5.59
N ARG A 625 -20.79 -4.82 6.13
CA ARG A 625 -20.24 -4.01 7.24
C ARG A 625 -19.97 -4.87 8.48
N ARG A 626 -20.93 -5.72 8.85
CA ARG A 626 -20.80 -6.63 10.00
C ARG A 626 -19.62 -7.59 9.83
N TYR A 627 -19.48 -8.21 8.67
CA TYR A 627 -18.37 -9.11 8.33
C TYR A 627 -17.03 -8.39 8.45
N LEU A 628 -16.89 -7.21 7.83
CA LEU A 628 -15.64 -6.42 7.93
C LEU A 628 -15.30 -6.07 9.39
N SER A 629 -16.30 -5.79 10.22
CA SER A 629 -16.07 -5.40 11.61
C SER A 629 -15.25 -6.41 12.42
N TYR A 630 -15.36 -7.72 12.15
CA TYR A 630 -14.58 -8.74 12.88
C TYR A 630 -13.07 -8.63 12.62
N PHE A 631 -12.67 -8.03 11.49
CA PHE A 631 -11.28 -7.82 11.10
C PHE A 631 -10.76 -6.42 11.45
N GLN A 632 -11.58 -5.58 12.10
CA GLN A 632 -11.25 -4.20 12.47
C GLN A 632 -10.89 -4.02 13.96
N GLY A 633 -10.93 -5.12 14.73
CA GLY A 633 -10.55 -5.18 16.14
C GLY A 633 -11.71 -5.41 17.10
N ALA A 634 -11.44 -5.19 18.39
CA ALA A 634 -12.41 -5.36 19.47
C ALA A 634 -13.41 -4.19 19.53
N ARG A 635 -14.61 -4.47 20.04
CA ARG A 635 -15.62 -3.44 20.33
C ARG A 635 -15.60 -3.09 21.82
N ALA A 636 -15.66 -1.79 22.12
CA ALA A 636 -15.67 -1.30 23.50
C ALA A 636 -16.98 -1.59 24.25
N SER A 637 -18.10 -1.62 23.53
CA SER A 637 -19.43 -1.93 24.08
C SER A 637 -19.89 -3.29 23.59
N TRP A 638 -20.39 -4.10 24.52
CA TRP A 638 -20.92 -5.44 24.30
C TRP A 638 -21.91 -5.78 25.41
N GLU A 639 -22.78 -6.75 25.12
CA GLU A 639 -23.72 -7.33 26.08
C GLU A 639 -23.65 -8.85 25.93
N ALA A 640 -23.74 -9.58 27.04
CA ALA A 640 -23.78 -11.03 27.05
C ALA A 640 -25.17 -11.52 27.50
N PRO A 641 -25.70 -12.60 26.93
CA PRO A 641 -26.93 -13.22 27.44
C PRO A 641 -26.70 -13.81 28.84
N ASP A 642 -27.78 -14.19 29.53
CA ASP A 642 -27.67 -14.85 30.84
C ASP A 642 -26.96 -16.20 30.71
N GLN A 643 -25.71 -16.24 31.17
CA GLN A 643 -24.83 -17.40 31.05
C GLN A 643 -25.36 -18.64 31.77
N ARG A 644 -26.25 -18.48 32.76
CA ARG A 644 -26.88 -19.63 33.45
C ARG A 644 -27.73 -20.47 32.52
N LEU A 645 -28.22 -19.91 31.42
CA LEU A 645 -29.00 -20.63 30.41
C LEU A 645 -28.17 -21.72 29.70
N LEU A 646 -26.83 -21.56 29.62
CA LEU A 646 -25.94 -22.57 29.02
C LEU A 646 -26.01 -23.92 29.75
N ARG A 647 -26.34 -23.93 31.04
CA ARG A 647 -26.50 -25.16 31.85
C ARG A 647 -27.61 -26.08 31.36
N HIS A 648 -28.55 -25.57 30.57
CA HIS A 648 -29.74 -26.29 30.12
C HIS A 648 -29.73 -26.61 28.62
N VAL A 649 -28.68 -26.21 27.89
CA VAL A 649 -28.62 -26.39 26.43
C VAL A 649 -28.48 -27.86 26.05
N VAL A 650 -27.60 -28.60 26.74
CA VAL A 650 -27.40 -30.03 26.49
C VAL A 650 -28.40 -30.84 27.31
N PRO A 651 -29.27 -31.67 26.70
CA PRO A 651 -30.19 -32.52 27.43
C PRO A 651 -29.46 -33.59 28.24
N GLU A 652 -29.93 -33.88 29.45
CA GLU A 652 -29.40 -34.96 30.30
C GLU A 652 -29.47 -36.34 29.62
N ASN A 653 -30.53 -36.57 28.83
CA ASN A 653 -30.59 -37.76 27.99
C ASN A 653 -29.60 -37.62 26.83
N ARG A 654 -28.46 -38.29 26.94
CA ARG A 654 -27.37 -38.31 25.95
C ARG A 654 -27.75 -38.73 24.52
N ARG A 655 -28.92 -39.38 24.33
CA ARG A 655 -29.44 -39.76 23.01
C ARG A 655 -30.28 -38.67 22.34
N ARG A 656 -30.71 -37.64 23.09
CA ARG A 656 -31.56 -36.56 22.59
C ARG A 656 -30.72 -35.49 21.91
N ALA A 657 -31.01 -35.19 20.65
CA ALA A 657 -30.40 -34.06 19.94
C ALA A 657 -30.88 -32.70 20.51
N TYR A 658 -30.12 -31.65 20.27
CA TYR A 658 -30.44 -30.26 20.60
C TYR A 658 -29.91 -29.34 19.50
N ASP A 659 -30.33 -28.07 19.52
CA ASP A 659 -29.84 -27.07 18.59
C ASP A 659 -28.53 -26.45 19.09
N MET A 660 -27.43 -26.76 18.40
CA MET A 660 -26.11 -26.21 18.70
C MET A 660 -26.06 -24.69 18.58
N ARG A 661 -26.93 -24.06 17.78
CA ARG A 661 -27.00 -22.60 17.68
C ARG A 661 -27.40 -21.94 19.00
N THR A 662 -28.13 -22.65 19.86
CA THR A 662 -28.47 -22.17 21.20
C THR A 662 -27.21 -22.06 22.08
N ALA A 663 -26.27 -23.01 21.97
CA ALA A 663 -24.99 -22.94 22.67
C ALA A 663 -24.12 -21.79 22.13
N VAL A 664 -24.03 -21.66 20.80
CA VAL A 664 -23.28 -20.59 20.12
C VAL A 664 -23.80 -19.21 20.54
N ALA A 665 -25.12 -19.01 20.49
CA ALA A 665 -25.76 -17.75 20.88
C ALA A 665 -25.58 -17.45 22.37
N GLY A 666 -25.64 -18.46 23.24
CA GLY A 666 -25.43 -18.28 24.67
C GLY A 666 -23.98 -17.93 25.04
N LEU A 667 -23.01 -18.41 24.25
CA LEU A 667 -21.58 -18.11 24.47
C LEU A 667 -21.19 -16.74 23.92
N ALA A 668 -21.70 -16.37 22.75
CA ALA A 668 -21.37 -15.13 22.06
C ALA A 668 -22.03 -13.90 22.70
N ASP A 669 -21.48 -12.71 22.42
CA ASP A 669 -22.16 -11.45 22.73
C ASP A 669 -23.48 -11.34 21.94
N THR A 670 -24.49 -10.70 22.53
CA THR A 670 -25.78 -10.45 21.88
C THR A 670 -25.56 -9.76 20.52
N ASP A 671 -26.28 -10.23 19.49
CA ASP A 671 -26.16 -9.73 18.12
C ASP A 671 -24.74 -9.78 17.52
N SER A 672 -23.87 -10.67 18.01
CA SER A 672 -22.52 -10.84 17.46
C SER A 672 -22.31 -12.09 16.60
N VAL A 673 -23.27 -13.03 16.56
CA VAL A 673 -23.15 -14.25 15.74
C VAL A 673 -23.42 -13.96 14.27
N LEU A 674 -22.43 -14.19 13.42
CA LEU A 674 -22.55 -14.24 11.96
C LEU A 674 -22.17 -15.64 11.48
N GLU A 675 -23.17 -16.49 11.23
CA GLU A 675 -22.98 -17.83 10.68
C GLU A 675 -22.68 -17.75 9.17
N LEU A 676 -21.62 -18.44 8.75
CA LEU A 676 -21.22 -18.54 7.35
C LEU A 676 -21.55 -19.93 6.79
N ARG A 677 -22.03 -19.97 5.54
CA ARG A 677 -22.41 -21.18 4.80
C ARG A 677 -23.39 -22.06 5.56
N ALA A 678 -24.43 -21.47 6.13
CA ALA A 678 -25.42 -22.18 6.95
C ALA A 678 -26.11 -23.35 6.20
N GLY A 679 -26.21 -23.26 4.87
CA GLY A 679 -26.81 -24.29 4.01
C GLY A 679 -25.87 -25.39 3.49
N PHE A 680 -24.55 -25.26 3.69
CA PHE A 680 -23.54 -26.23 3.23
C PHE A 680 -22.78 -26.83 4.40
N GLY A 681 -22.36 -28.10 4.30
CA GLY A 681 -21.59 -28.76 5.34
C GLY A 681 -22.22 -28.67 6.73
N VAL A 682 -23.55 -28.85 6.80
CA VAL A 682 -24.39 -28.57 7.99
C VAL A 682 -24.01 -29.36 9.25
N GLY A 683 -23.17 -30.39 9.10
CA GLY A 683 -22.55 -31.14 10.19
C GLY A 683 -21.60 -30.32 11.06
N VAL A 684 -21.05 -29.21 10.56
CA VAL A 684 -20.26 -28.27 11.34
C VAL A 684 -20.73 -26.83 11.07
N LEU A 685 -21.10 -26.13 12.13
CA LEU A 685 -21.37 -24.70 12.12
C LEU A 685 -20.05 -23.93 12.08
N THR A 686 -19.99 -22.86 11.30
CA THR A 686 -18.85 -21.95 11.22
C THR A 686 -19.35 -20.52 11.40
N CYS A 687 -18.94 -19.85 12.48
CA CYS A 687 -19.47 -18.55 12.85
C CYS A 687 -18.34 -17.58 13.18
N LEU A 688 -18.46 -16.34 12.72
CA LEU A 688 -17.73 -15.22 13.33
C LEU A 688 -18.55 -14.73 14.53
N VAL A 689 -17.92 -14.62 15.69
CA VAL A 689 -18.58 -14.24 16.96
C VAL A 689 -17.75 -13.20 17.70
N ARG A 690 -18.32 -12.63 18.77
CA ARG A 690 -17.55 -11.88 19.77
C ARG A 690 -17.78 -12.45 21.15
N ILE A 691 -16.75 -12.37 21.99
CA ILE A 691 -16.86 -12.58 23.44
C ILE A 691 -16.17 -11.39 24.09
N GLU A 692 -16.93 -10.59 24.83
CA GLU A 692 -16.49 -9.33 25.44
C GLU A 692 -15.92 -8.35 24.40
N GLY A 693 -16.59 -8.25 23.27
CA GLY A 693 -16.20 -7.40 22.15
C GLY A 693 -15.04 -7.92 21.32
N ARG A 694 -14.29 -8.94 21.76
CA ARG A 694 -13.15 -9.52 21.03
C ARG A 694 -13.64 -10.42 19.90
N PRO A 695 -13.19 -10.24 18.64
CA PRO A 695 -13.62 -11.07 17.51
C PRO A 695 -12.95 -12.45 17.56
N LEU A 696 -13.74 -13.49 17.30
CA LEU A 696 -13.32 -14.89 17.34
C LEU A 696 -13.95 -15.67 16.18
N GLY A 697 -13.24 -16.66 15.68
CA GLY A 697 -13.83 -17.73 14.89
C GLY A 697 -14.43 -18.80 15.80
N LEU A 698 -15.57 -19.37 15.43
CA LEU A 698 -16.19 -20.46 16.15
C LEU A 698 -16.58 -21.59 15.20
N ILE A 699 -16.12 -22.80 15.51
CA ILE A 699 -16.61 -24.03 14.87
C ILE A 699 -17.39 -24.86 15.87
N ALA A 700 -18.48 -25.49 15.44
CA ALA A 700 -19.28 -26.35 16.31
C ALA A 700 -19.87 -27.54 15.56
N SER A 701 -19.61 -28.77 16.01
CA SER A 701 -20.23 -29.96 15.40
C SER A 701 -21.73 -30.01 15.74
N ASN A 702 -22.58 -30.26 14.75
CA ASN A 702 -24.03 -30.16 14.88
C ASN A 702 -24.67 -31.53 15.18
N PRO A 703 -25.10 -31.81 16.42
CA PRO A 703 -25.68 -33.09 16.79
C PRO A 703 -27.04 -33.38 16.14
N ALA A 704 -27.71 -32.37 15.56
CA ALA A 704 -28.94 -32.57 14.79
C ALA A 704 -28.69 -33.16 13.38
N HIS A 705 -27.44 -33.13 12.90
CA HIS A 705 -27.03 -33.72 11.62
C HIS A 705 -26.19 -34.98 11.87
N LEU A 706 -26.65 -36.13 11.40
CA LEU A 706 -25.95 -37.42 11.54
C LEU A 706 -25.50 -37.73 12.99
N GLY A 707 -26.24 -37.22 13.99
CA GLY A 707 -25.89 -37.36 15.41
C GLY A 707 -24.60 -36.65 15.83
N GLY A 708 -24.11 -35.71 15.02
CA GLY A 708 -22.87 -34.95 15.21
C GLY A 708 -21.70 -35.44 14.35
N ALA A 709 -21.90 -36.45 13.51
CA ALA A 709 -20.83 -36.99 12.68
C ALA A 709 -20.33 -35.96 11.66
N ILE A 710 -19.02 -35.88 11.48
CA ILE A 710 -18.40 -34.97 10.52
C ILE A 710 -18.35 -35.68 9.16
N ASP A 711 -19.15 -35.19 8.20
CA ASP A 711 -19.14 -35.68 6.83
C ASP A 711 -18.19 -34.87 5.95
N ARG A 712 -18.09 -35.26 4.66
CA ARG A 712 -17.18 -34.68 3.68
C ARG A 712 -17.30 -33.15 3.63
N ASP A 713 -18.52 -32.66 3.44
CA ASP A 713 -18.80 -31.25 3.22
C ASP A 713 -18.56 -30.43 4.49
N ALA A 714 -18.91 -30.99 5.67
CA ALA A 714 -18.61 -30.35 6.94
C ALA A 714 -17.10 -30.26 7.22
N ALA A 715 -16.33 -31.29 6.84
CA ALA A 715 -14.87 -31.27 6.97
C ALA A 715 -14.23 -30.20 6.08
N ASP A 716 -14.68 -30.09 4.84
CA ASP A 716 -14.20 -29.05 3.91
C ASP A 716 -14.54 -27.64 4.40
N LYS A 717 -15.80 -27.43 4.80
CA LYS A 717 -16.27 -26.16 5.36
C LYS A 717 -15.48 -25.75 6.60
N ALA A 718 -15.29 -26.68 7.54
CA ALA A 718 -14.54 -26.41 8.77
C ALA A 718 -13.07 -26.10 8.46
N ALA A 719 -12.43 -26.88 7.58
CA ALA A 719 -11.06 -26.64 7.17
C ALA A 719 -10.90 -25.24 6.56
N ARG A 720 -11.74 -24.85 5.60
CA ARG A 720 -11.69 -23.51 5.01
C ARG A 720 -11.86 -22.41 6.05
N PHE A 721 -12.83 -22.53 6.95
CA PHE A 721 -13.09 -21.53 7.96
C PHE A 721 -11.93 -21.37 8.95
N LEU A 722 -11.26 -22.47 9.31
CA LEU A 722 -10.05 -22.44 10.11
C LEU A 722 -8.90 -21.71 9.39
N GLN A 723 -8.76 -21.89 8.08
CA GLN A 723 -7.78 -21.13 7.28
C GLN A 723 -8.10 -19.64 7.24
N LEU A 724 -9.38 -19.27 7.14
CA LEU A 724 -9.83 -17.88 7.19
C LEU A 724 -9.44 -17.23 8.53
N CYS A 725 -9.72 -17.92 9.64
CA CYS A 725 -9.38 -17.44 10.97
C CYS A 725 -7.85 -17.28 11.13
N ASP A 726 -7.09 -18.27 10.70
CA ASP A 726 -5.63 -18.25 10.73
C ASP A 726 -5.02 -17.15 9.85
N ALA A 727 -5.56 -16.90 8.66
CA ALA A 727 -5.07 -15.87 7.74
C ALA A 727 -5.22 -14.45 8.30
N PHE A 728 -6.28 -14.21 9.07
CA PHE A 728 -6.64 -12.89 9.59
C PHE A 728 -6.46 -12.73 11.11
N GLY A 729 -5.76 -13.67 11.76
CA GLY A 729 -5.43 -13.56 13.18
C GLY A 729 -6.66 -13.64 14.10
N LEU A 730 -7.67 -14.43 13.76
CA LEU A 730 -8.82 -14.66 14.63
C LEU A 730 -8.59 -15.92 15.48
N PRO A 731 -8.53 -15.81 16.82
CA PRO A 731 -8.54 -16.99 17.69
C PRO A 731 -9.79 -17.84 17.46
N VAL A 732 -9.67 -19.14 17.67
CA VAL A 732 -10.74 -20.10 17.38
C VAL A 732 -11.29 -20.73 18.66
N VAL A 733 -12.61 -20.79 18.76
CA VAL A 733 -13.33 -21.61 19.73
C VAL A 733 -13.94 -22.82 19.03
N SER A 734 -13.68 -24.02 19.54
CA SER A 734 -14.20 -25.27 18.99
C SER A 734 -15.16 -25.95 19.97
N LEU A 735 -16.45 -25.96 19.63
CA LEU A 735 -17.50 -26.65 20.39
C LEU A 735 -17.68 -28.07 19.84
N CYS A 736 -17.31 -29.07 20.64
CA CYS A 736 -17.25 -30.47 20.22
C CYS A 736 -18.40 -31.29 20.82
N ASP A 737 -19.22 -31.88 19.94
CA ASP A 737 -20.25 -32.89 20.21
C ASP A 737 -20.38 -33.80 18.99
N THR A 738 -19.34 -34.61 18.75
CA THR A 738 -19.23 -35.49 17.59
C THR A 738 -18.93 -36.95 17.99
N PRO A 739 -19.60 -37.94 17.37
CA PRO A 739 -19.25 -39.34 17.51
C PRO A 739 -18.05 -39.75 16.63
N GLY A 740 -17.45 -38.80 15.90
CA GLY A 740 -16.34 -39.03 14.98
C GLY A 740 -16.70 -38.66 13.54
N PHE A 741 -15.90 -39.11 12.60
CA PHE A 741 -16.18 -38.96 11.17
C PHE A 741 -17.34 -39.84 10.72
N MET A 742 -18.06 -39.40 9.69
CA MET A 742 -19.03 -40.26 9.01
C MET A 742 -18.28 -41.39 8.30
N VAL A 743 -18.69 -42.62 8.58
CA VAL A 743 -18.09 -43.86 8.04
C VAL A 743 -19.12 -44.69 7.28
N GLY A 744 -18.65 -45.46 6.31
CA GLY A 744 -19.48 -46.41 5.57
C GLY A 744 -19.09 -46.43 4.09
N PRO A 745 -19.39 -47.52 3.36
CA PRO A 745 -18.98 -47.66 1.96
C PRO A 745 -19.40 -46.47 1.08
N ASP A 746 -20.62 -45.96 1.28
CA ASP A 746 -21.15 -44.83 0.52
C ASP A 746 -20.40 -43.53 0.80
N ALA A 747 -19.99 -43.31 2.06
CA ALA A 747 -19.19 -42.15 2.43
C ALA A 747 -17.81 -42.21 1.78
N GLU A 748 -17.17 -43.39 1.77
CA GLU A 748 -15.84 -43.60 1.17
C GLU A 748 -15.82 -43.34 -0.34
N CYS A 749 -16.94 -43.56 -1.06
CA CYS A 749 -17.07 -43.21 -2.48
C CYS A 749 -16.89 -41.71 -2.77
N THR A 750 -16.96 -40.85 -1.75
CA THR A 750 -16.84 -39.39 -1.86
C THR A 750 -15.45 -38.86 -1.52
N ALA A 751 -14.45 -39.75 -1.39
CA ALA A 751 -13.07 -39.45 -1.05
C ALA A 751 -12.87 -38.86 0.36
N THR A 752 -13.70 -39.27 1.32
CA THR A 752 -13.65 -38.88 2.75
C THR A 752 -12.24 -38.89 3.33
N VAL A 753 -11.40 -39.87 2.96
CA VAL A 753 -9.98 -39.92 3.38
C VAL A 753 -9.24 -38.60 3.14
N ARG A 754 -9.39 -37.97 1.97
CA ARG A 754 -8.70 -36.70 1.66
C ARG A 754 -9.37 -35.50 2.32
N HIS A 755 -10.70 -35.48 2.35
CA HIS A 755 -11.47 -34.38 2.95
C HIS A 755 -11.28 -34.31 4.47
N PHE A 756 -11.26 -35.45 5.16
CA PHE A 756 -10.95 -35.51 6.59
C PHE A 756 -9.47 -35.20 6.88
N ALA A 757 -8.55 -35.68 6.04
CA ALA A 757 -7.14 -35.32 6.15
C ALA A 757 -6.91 -33.81 5.98
N ARG A 758 -7.67 -33.13 5.12
CA ARG A 758 -7.60 -31.66 4.94
C ARG A 758 -7.90 -30.92 6.24
N LEU A 759 -8.87 -31.38 7.03
CA LEU A 759 -9.17 -30.82 8.34
C LEU A 759 -8.01 -31.03 9.33
N PHE A 760 -7.41 -32.23 9.38
CA PHE A 760 -6.23 -32.49 10.21
C PHE A 760 -5.03 -31.63 9.83
N VAL A 761 -4.69 -31.57 8.53
CA VAL A 761 -3.56 -30.77 8.05
C VAL A 761 -3.78 -29.29 8.35
N THR A 762 -5.01 -28.80 8.20
CA THR A 762 -5.34 -27.41 8.53
C THR A 762 -5.20 -27.17 10.04
N GLY A 763 -5.85 -28.00 10.86
CA GLY A 763 -5.83 -27.87 12.31
C GLY A 763 -4.43 -27.92 12.92
N ALA A 764 -3.59 -28.85 12.45
CA ALA A 764 -2.22 -29.02 12.92
C ALA A 764 -1.28 -27.87 12.53
N ASN A 765 -1.66 -27.03 11.56
CA ASN A 765 -0.88 -25.88 11.09
C ASN A 765 -1.54 -24.54 11.45
N LEU A 766 -2.55 -24.53 12.34
CA LEU A 766 -3.09 -23.30 12.91
C LEU A 766 -2.04 -22.61 13.77
N ARG A 767 -1.92 -21.29 13.60
CA ARG A 767 -0.99 -20.48 14.40
C ARG A 767 -1.71 -19.47 15.28
N VAL A 768 -2.99 -19.24 14.99
CA VAL A 768 -3.93 -18.63 15.94
C VAL A 768 -4.25 -19.62 17.06
N PRO A 769 -4.42 -19.16 18.32
CA PRO A 769 -4.77 -20.04 19.42
C PRO A 769 -6.18 -20.63 19.23
N LEU A 770 -6.30 -21.93 19.50
CA LEU A 770 -7.55 -22.66 19.49
C LEU A 770 -7.90 -23.10 20.91
N VAL A 771 -9.12 -22.83 21.36
CA VAL A 771 -9.68 -23.31 22.64
C VAL A 771 -10.81 -24.27 22.35
N SER A 772 -10.87 -25.41 23.03
CA SER A 772 -11.93 -26.39 22.81
C SER A 772 -12.81 -26.62 24.04
N LEU A 773 -14.12 -26.70 23.81
CA LEU A 773 -15.14 -27.07 24.78
C LEU A 773 -15.90 -28.29 24.27
N VAL A 774 -15.78 -29.42 24.96
CA VAL A 774 -16.57 -30.63 24.69
C VAL A 774 -17.92 -30.50 25.41
N LEU A 775 -19.00 -30.36 24.64
CA LEU A 775 -20.35 -30.19 25.17
C LEU A 775 -20.96 -31.53 25.56
N ARG A 776 -20.74 -32.57 24.74
CA ARG A 776 -21.21 -33.92 25.03
C ARG A 776 -20.28 -34.97 24.41
N LYS A 777 -20.39 -35.34 23.14
CA LYS A 777 -19.57 -36.44 22.57
C LYS A 777 -18.22 -35.95 22.07
N ALA A 778 -17.14 -36.62 22.46
CA ALA A 778 -15.83 -36.47 21.84
C ALA A 778 -15.23 -37.84 21.56
N TYR A 779 -15.59 -38.43 20.40
CA TYR A 779 -15.12 -39.75 20.01
C TYR A 779 -14.19 -39.76 18.79
N GLY A 780 -13.13 -40.58 18.91
CA GLY A 780 -12.23 -40.94 17.82
C GLY A 780 -11.60 -39.76 17.08
N LEU A 781 -11.21 -40.04 15.83
CA LEU A 781 -10.47 -39.10 14.99
C LEU A 781 -11.27 -37.84 14.63
N GLY A 782 -12.60 -37.91 14.53
CA GLY A 782 -13.41 -36.73 14.23
C GLY A 782 -13.38 -35.69 15.36
N ALA A 783 -13.46 -36.14 16.61
CA ALA A 783 -13.28 -35.25 17.77
C ALA A 783 -11.87 -34.68 17.81
N MET A 784 -10.84 -35.51 17.57
CA MET A 784 -9.45 -35.03 17.48
C MET A 784 -9.30 -33.94 16.42
N ALA A 785 -9.89 -34.11 15.22
CA ALA A 785 -9.84 -33.13 14.15
C ALA A 785 -10.50 -31.78 14.53
N MET A 786 -11.64 -31.80 15.23
CA MET A 786 -12.27 -30.59 15.78
C MET A 786 -11.37 -29.85 16.78
N MET A 787 -10.43 -30.54 17.41
CA MET A 787 -9.48 -29.99 18.37
C MET A 787 -8.10 -29.70 17.75
N GLY A 788 -7.95 -29.76 16.43
CA GLY A 788 -6.66 -29.50 15.76
C GLY A 788 -5.73 -30.73 15.68
N GLY A 789 -6.24 -31.91 16.00
CA GLY A 789 -5.56 -33.21 15.85
C GLY A 789 -5.35 -33.98 17.15
N SER A 790 -5.57 -33.36 18.31
CA SER A 790 -5.40 -33.95 19.65
C SER A 790 -6.13 -33.13 20.69
N THR A 791 -6.50 -33.71 21.84
CA THR A 791 -6.98 -32.93 23.01
C THR A 791 -5.90 -32.00 23.58
N ARG A 792 -4.63 -32.19 23.19
CA ARG A 792 -3.48 -31.37 23.59
C ARG A 792 -3.07 -30.32 22.56
N ALA A 793 -3.68 -30.30 21.38
CA ALA A 793 -3.40 -29.30 20.36
C ALA A 793 -4.02 -27.91 20.66
N PRO A 794 -5.22 -27.80 21.25
CA PRO A 794 -5.74 -26.54 21.75
C PRO A 794 -4.83 -25.96 22.84
N VAL A 795 -4.83 -24.63 23.00
CA VAL A 795 -4.16 -23.98 24.15
C VAL A 795 -4.82 -24.36 25.47
N ALA A 796 -6.12 -24.69 25.42
CA ALA A 796 -6.84 -25.31 26.51
C ALA A 796 -8.01 -26.14 25.97
N THR A 797 -8.24 -27.30 26.58
CA THR A 797 -9.36 -28.20 26.31
C THR A 797 -10.16 -28.46 27.58
N ALA A 798 -11.40 -28.01 27.62
CA ALA A 798 -12.33 -28.31 28.70
C ALA A 798 -13.57 -29.06 28.20
N ALA A 799 -14.33 -29.59 29.15
CA ALA A 799 -15.62 -30.19 28.90
C ALA A 799 -16.70 -29.59 29.80
N TRP A 800 -17.93 -29.57 29.31
CA TRP A 800 -19.10 -29.43 30.16
C TRP A 800 -19.37 -30.74 30.94
N PRO A 801 -20.19 -30.72 32.01
CA PRO A 801 -20.43 -31.91 32.83
C PRO A 801 -21.04 -33.08 32.04
N SER A 802 -21.75 -32.78 30.95
CA SER A 802 -22.33 -33.74 30.01
C SER A 802 -21.32 -34.39 29.05
N GLY A 803 -20.06 -33.98 29.09
CA GLY A 803 -18.99 -34.50 28.24
C GLY A 803 -18.73 -36.01 28.43
N GLU A 804 -18.48 -36.70 27.33
CA GLU A 804 -18.17 -38.12 27.25
C GLU A 804 -17.12 -38.40 26.17
N PHE A 805 -16.11 -39.20 26.53
CA PHE A 805 -14.89 -39.43 25.76
C PHE A 805 -14.68 -40.92 25.46
N GLY A 806 -13.98 -41.21 24.37
CA GLY A 806 -13.68 -42.58 23.95
C GLY A 806 -13.02 -42.67 22.58
N GLY A 807 -12.26 -43.74 22.34
CA GLY A 807 -11.61 -43.97 21.04
C GLY A 807 -12.59 -44.24 19.89
N MET A 808 -13.81 -44.69 20.21
CA MET A 808 -14.94 -44.85 19.29
C MET A 808 -16.26 -44.74 20.09
N GLY A 809 -17.39 -44.67 19.39
CA GLY A 809 -18.71 -44.68 20.04
C GLY A 809 -18.89 -45.89 20.95
N LEU A 810 -19.44 -45.68 22.14
CA LEU A 810 -19.48 -46.69 23.22
C LEU A 810 -20.22 -47.97 22.80
N GLU A 811 -21.35 -47.84 22.08
CA GLU A 811 -22.10 -48.97 21.55
C GLU A 811 -21.26 -49.78 20.54
N GLY A 812 -20.44 -49.11 19.72
CA GLY A 812 -19.52 -49.75 18.78
C GLY A 812 -18.41 -50.50 19.52
N ALA A 813 -17.84 -49.87 20.56
CA ALA A 813 -16.80 -50.48 21.39
C ALA A 813 -17.30 -51.77 22.06
N VAL A 814 -18.52 -51.76 22.63
CA VAL A 814 -19.10 -52.98 23.23
C VAL A 814 -19.35 -54.06 22.17
N ARG A 815 -19.95 -53.71 21.02
CA ARG A 815 -20.22 -54.67 19.94
C ARG A 815 -18.96 -55.32 19.35
N LEU A 816 -17.85 -54.60 19.37
CA LEU A 816 -16.57 -55.11 18.88
C LEU A 816 -15.83 -55.90 19.95
N GLY A 817 -15.68 -55.33 21.15
CA GLY A 817 -14.89 -55.89 22.24
C GLY A 817 -15.52 -57.11 22.93
N TYR A 818 -16.86 -57.19 22.95
CA TYR A 818 -17.61 -58.24 23.65
C TYR A 818 -18.45 -59.11 22.70
N ARG A 819 -18.07 -59.18 21.41
CA ARG A 819 -18.86 -59.88 20.39
C ARG A 819 -19.09 -61.35 20.75
N LYS A 820 -18.05 -62.03 21.24
CA LYS A 820 -18.11 -63.48 21.55
C LYS A 820 -18.95 -63.73 22.80
N GLU A 821 -18.77 -62.92 23.84
CA GLU A 821 -19.51 -63.00 25.09
C GLU A 821 -21.00 -62.73 24.87
N LEU A 822 -21.34 -61.67 24.11
CA LEU A 822 -22.73 -61.34 23.81
C LEU A 822 -23.39 -62.38 22.89
N ALA A 823 -22.65 -62.96 21.94
CA ALA A 823 -23.18 -64.02 21.08
C ALA A 823 -23.41 -65.34 21.82
N ALA A 824 -22.70 -65.58 22.92
CA ALA A 824 -22.87 -66.77 23.76
C ALA A 824 -24.14 -66.72 24.62
N ILE A 825 -24.76 -65.55 24.81
CA ILE A 825 -26.03 -65.40 25.54
C ILE A 825 -27.19 -65.76 24.61
N ALA A 826 -27.87 -66.87 24.92
CA ALA A 826 -28.95 -67.41 24.08
C ALA A 826 -30.26 -66.62 24.20
N ASP A 827 -30.59 -66.09 25.39
CA ASP A 827 -31.78 -65.27 25.60
C ASP A 827 -31.57 -63.85 25.01
N PRO A 828 -32.38 -63.42 24.03
CA PRO A 828 -32.31 -62.07 23.48
C PRO A 828 -32.50 -60.96 24.51
N ALA A 829 -33.33 -61.15 25.54
CA ALA A 829 -33.59 -60.13 26.56
C ALA A 829 -32.40 -59.98 27.52
N GLU A 830 -31.83 -61.09 27.96
CA GLU A 830 -30.58 -61.13 28.73
C GLU A 830 -29.41 -60.53 27.95
N ARG A 831 -29.29 -60.83 26.66
CA ARG A 831 -28.23 -60.27 25.80
C ARG A 831 -28.34 -58.76 25.65
N THR A 832 -29.55 -58.22 25.47
CA THR A 832 -29.77 -56.77 25.41
C THR A 832 -29.41 -56.11 26.73
N ARG A 833 -29.80 -56.70 27.87
CA ARG A 833 -29.46 -56.17 29.20
C ARG A 833 -27.95 -56.17 29.44
N ALA A 834 -27.27 -57.28 29.14
CA ALA A 834 -25.82 -57.37 29.25
C ALA A 834 -25.11 -56.35 28.34
N PHE A 835 -25.64 -56.12 27.13
CA PHE A 835 -25.15 -55.07 26.25
C PHE A 835 -25.31 -53.66 26.86
N GLU A 836 -26.50 -53.35 27.39
CA GLU A 836 -26.79 -52.06 28.02
C GLU A 836 -25.96 -51.82 29.29
N GLU A 837 -25.77 -52.84 30.13
CA GLU A 837 -24.91 -52.78 31.32
C GLU A 837 -23.47 -52.45 30.95
N ARG A 838 -22.91 -53.09 29.91
CA ARG A 838 -21.56 -52.80 29.43
C ARG A 838 -21.44 -51.41 28.80
N VAL A 839 -22.46 -50.95 28.09
CA VAL A 839 -22.49 -49.57 27.58
C VAL A 839 -22.53 -48.56 28.73
N ALA A 840 -23.29 -48.85 29.80
CA ALA A 840 -23.32 -48.02 31.00
C ALA A 840 -21.96 -48.00 31.72
N GLU A 841 -21.27 -49.15 31.81
CA GLU A 841 -19.91 -49.23 32.37
C GLU A 841 -18.91 -48.38 31.58
N LEU A 842 -18.92 -48.48 30.24
CA LEU A 842 -18.07 -47.64 29.39
C LEU A 842 -18.45 -46.15 29.48
N TYR A 843 -19.75 -45.84 29.64
CA TYR A 843 -20.20 -44.47 29.84
C TYR A 843 -19.68 -43.89 31.14
N GLU A 844 -19.85 -44.59 32.26
CA GLU A 844 -19.32 -44.18 33.55
C GLU A 844 -17.82 -43.93 33.47
N ARG A 845 -17.06 -44.84 32.85
CA ARG A 845 -15.61 -44.65 32.64
C ARG A 845 -15.30 -43.46 31.73
N GLY A 846 -16.09 -43.24 30.68
CA GLY A 846 -15.88 -42.21 29.66
C GLY A 846 -16.36 -40.81 30.03
N LYS A 847 -16.96 -40.60 31.21
CA LYS A 847 -17.41 -39.26 31.63
C LYS A 847 -16.26 -38.25 31.66
N ALA A 848 -16.59 -36.99 31.36
CA ALA A 848 -15.64 -35.87 31.38
C ALA A 848 -14.83 -35.76 32.67
N VAL A 849 -15.45 -36.00 33.83
CA VAL A 849 -14.76 -35.97 35.13
C VAL A 849 -13.66 -37.02 35.23
N ASN A 850 -13.82 -38.18 34.61
CA ASN A 850 -12.82 -39.23 34.57
C ASN A 850 -11.73 -38.93 33.55
N ALA A 851 -12.10 -38.38 32.39
CA ALA A 851 -11.13 -37.89 31.40
C ALA A 851 -10.22 -36.80 31.98
N ALA A 852 -10.79 -35.86 32.74
CA ALA A 852 -10.02 -34.83 33.44
C ALA A 852 -9.16 -35.40 34.58
N ALA A 853 -9.68 -36.36 35.36
CA ALA A 853 -8.90 -37.03 36.40
C ALA A 853 -7.70 -37.81 35.82
N ALA A 854 -7.82 -38.31 34.59
CA ALA A 854 -6.75 -38.94 33.82
C ALA A 854 -5.84 -37.94 33.08
N LEU A 855 -6.08 -36.62 33.21
CA LEU A 855 -5.39 -35.55 32.51
C LEU A 855 -5.44 -35.70 30.98
N GLU A 856 -6.53 -36.23 30.43
CA GLU A 856 -6.76 -36.25 28.97
C GLU A 856 -7.30 -34.90 28.45
N ILE A 857 -7.90 -34.12 29.35
CA ILE A 857 -8.37 -32.73 29.17
C ILE A 857 -7.97 -31.90 30.39
N ASP A 858 -8.04 -30.57 30.28
CA ASP A 858 -7.53 -29.65 31.29
C ASP A 858 -8.55 -29.35 32.40
N ALA A 859 -9.84 -29.34 32.09
CA ALA A 859 -10.89 -29.05 33.06
C ALA A 859 -12.26 -29.64 32.70
N VAL A 860 -13.10 -29.83 33.72
CA VAL A 860 -14.56 -29.91 33.58
C VAL A 860 -15.15 -28.67 34.23
N ILE A 861 -15.85 -27.85 33.45
CA ILE A 861 -16.31 -26.52 33.88
C ILE A 861 -17.84 -26.46 34.00
N ASP A 862 -18.34 -25.54 34.82
CA ASP A 862 -19.74 -25.13 34.75
C ASP A 862 -19.99 -24.44 33.39
N PRO A 863 -21.02 -24.85 32.61
CA PRO A 863 -21.36 -24.21 31.34
C PRO A 863 -21.48 -22.68 31.43
N ALA A 864 -21.94 -22.13 32.57
CA ALA A 864 -22.05 -20.69 32.78
C ALA A 864 -20.69 -19.96 32.87
N GLY A 865 -19.60 -20.68 33.18
CA GLY A 865 -18.24 -20.14 33.23
C GLY A 865 -17.48 -20.21 31.90
N SER A 866 -18.13 -20.66 30.82
CA SER A 866 -17.46 -20.92 29.53
C SER A 866 -16.76 -19.68 28.95
N ARG A 867 -17.39 -18.51 29.03
CA ARG A 867 -16.83 -17.26 28.48
C ARG A 867 -15.53 -16.85 29.18
N GLU A 868 -15.56 -16.79 30.51
CA GLU A 868 -14.42 -16.45 31.34
C GLU A 868 -13.26 -17.41 31.08
N TRP A 869 -13.56 -18.72 31.04
CA TRP A 869 -12.55 -19.75 30.80
C TRP A 869 -11.91 -19.65 29.41
N VAL A 870 -12.72 -19.40 28.36
CA VAL A 870 -12.21 -19.18 27.00
C VAL A 870 -11.31 -17.95 26.94
N LEU A 871 -11.73 -16.83 27.54
CA LEU A 871 -10.93 -15.60 27.52
C LEU A 871 -9.64 -15.72 28.32
N ALA A 872 -9.68 -16.39 29.48
CA ALA A 872 -8.50 -16.66 30.29
C ALA A 872 -7.51 -17.56 29.55
N ALA A 873 -7.98 -18.58 28.83
CA ALA A 873 -7.13 -19.44 27.99
C ALA A 873 -6.51 -18.69 26.80
N LEU A 874 -7.16 -17.63 26.31
CA LEU A 874 -6.65 -16.79 25.23
C LEU A 874 -5.81 -15.61 25.72
N ASP A 875 -5.76 -15.34 27.02
CA ASP A 875 -5.03 -14.20 27.56
C ASP A 875 -3.51 -14.44 27.46
N GLY A 876 -2.77 -13.39 27.09
CA GLY A 876 -1.32 -13.46 26.88
C GLY A 876 -0.83 -14.31 25.69
N HIS A 877 -1.72 -15.02 24.97
CA HIS A 877 -1.32 -15.76 23.77
C HIS A 877 -1.11 -14.81 22.57
N PRO A 878 0.06 -14.86 21.91
CA PRO A 878 0.33 -14.02 20.75
C PRO A 878 -0.59 -14.42 19.59
N VAL A 879 -1.25 -13.44 19.00
CA VAL A 879 -2.02 -13.61 17.77
C VAL A 879 -1.11 -13.23 16.60
N PRO A 880 -0.89 -14.12 15.62
CA PRO A 880 -0.07 -13.79 14.46
C PRO A 880 -0.69 -12.64 13.66
N GLU A 881 0.15 -11.74 13.17
CA GLU A 881 -0.28 -10.66 12.29
C GLU A 881 -0.99 -11.20 11.03
N PRO A 882 -2.06 -10.54 10.55
CA PRO A 882 -2.74 -10.91 9.32
C PRO A 882 -1.80 -10.96 8.11
N GLY A 883 -2.11 -11.82 7.12
CA GLY A 883 -1.38 -11.86 5.85
C GLY A 883 -0.15 -12.77 5.79
N HIS A 884 0.00 -13.67 6.77
CA HIS A 884 1.07 -14.68 6.75
C HIS A 884 0.75 -15.87 5.83
N ARG A 885 -0.55 -16.19 5.69
CA ARG A 885 -1.00 -17.37 4.95
C ARG A 885 -0.99 -16.99 3.48
N PRO A 886 -0.41 -17.80 2.59
CA PRO A 886 -0.29 -17.41 1.19
C PRO A 886 -1.65 -17.26 0.49
N PHE A 887 -2.68 -18.00 0.95
CA PHE A 887 -4.08 -17.87 0.52
C PHE A 887 -5.01 -18.63 1.48
N VAL A 888 -6.30 -18.29 1.43
CA VAL A 888 -7.40 -19.10 1.97
C VAL A 888 -7.97 -19.91 0.81
N ASP A 889 -8.10 -21.22 1.00
CA ASP A 889 -8.72 -22.08 -0.01
C ASP A 889 -10.17 -21.64 -0.32
N THR A 890 -10.53 -21.60 -1.60
CA THR A 890 -11.89 -21.22 -2.04
C THR A 890 -12.93 -22.28 -1.72
N TRP A 891 -12.51 -23.53 -1.48
CA TRP A 891 -13.38 -24.69 -1.28
C TRP A 891 -13.97 -24.80 0.12
#